data_AF-A0A1S8A5I9-F1
#
_entry.id   AF-A0A1S8A5I9-F1
#
_cell.length_a   1.000
_cell.length_b   1.000
_cell.length_c   1.000
_cell.angle_alpha   90.00
_cell.angle_beta   90.00
_cell.angle_gamma   90.00
#
_symmetry.space_group_name_H-M   'P 1'
#
loop_
_entity.id
_entity.type
_entity.pdbx_description
1 polymer ?
#
loop_
_entity_poly.entity_id
_entity_poly.type
_entity_poly.pdbx_seq_one_letter_code
_entity_poly.pdbx_strand_id
1 'polypeptide(L)'
;MPPIAGVAQGAMVLRDAVLPDLSYSQLRETLAPKVDGSLHLDELFSDNRLEFFIFFSSLAYVAGNPGQSAYSAANAFMASLAARRRKRGLVASVINMGGIVGEGYISRQLALGKQSALIKAGFDFQSEQAFHELFSEAVLAGRLGSEDSLEISSGLRVGEVRGVSFANNPIFQHQVFKTKTDPTIRGIRPRHNDVMKALHNARTDEEALDIIKDGVLTKFEAVLRVKLERSSGMHLSPDQLGIDSLVAVEFQSWLAKDLGVDLSVMKILNFISIGDLIRAVKDTLAPDKIPKLNLVVDGSENEASEHAQAHGTDPSFNEGTIAIIGSPSALDSSEADIVTPLSEPEILVDGSTPPTVILENPSLSTISNESFLRISSNMKFERSAPMSFAQTRFWFLKFAVENQAAFNVTTVVQLCGSLDYARFSRALVAVGQRHEAVRTAFYVDDATKEPMQGVLPHSRLHLEREIAAGNDQVEDAIQEMRRHHFDLSAGQSVRLKLVTLPKDRHVLILGYHHIALDGIGNQIFFSDLESAYNGTLDTAGADILQYPDYTLKQLQHFKRGDWQEDLQYWLDRFAVLPPSLPLMSLSRKPTRPETTQYASNSIKLHLDAITKAQVHECSHRLGVLPFHFYLTVFGVLLARQTDFRSDDICVGIADSNRKDVSILRSLGLFLNLLPIHFRQRREHSFVDLLRDVKHTTDAAFAHSRIPIDVLLSKLNVPRSRSHSPLFQAFFNYQQFKSGAQTLCGCKASGELVSGGETGYD
;
A
#
# COMPACT_ATOMS: atom_id res chain seq x y z
N MET A 1 40.87 -11.54 -24.84
CA MET A 1 39.52 -11.02 -24.59
C MET A 1 38.83 -10.86 -25.94
N PRO A 2 37.50 -11.07 -26.04
CA PRO A 2 36.78 -10.70 -27.26
C PRO A 2 36.99 -9.20 -27.55
N PRO A 3 36.91 -8.77 -28.83
CA PRO A 3 37.01 -7.35 -29.17
C PRO A 3 35.95 -6.55 -28.42
N ILE A 4 36.35 -5.43 -27.84
CA ILE A 4 35.46 -4.55 -27.09
C ILE A 4 34.56 -3.83 -28.09
N ALA A 5 33.25 -4.10 -28.01
CA ALA A 5 32.26 -3.50 -28.91
C ALA A 5 31.83 -2.09 -28.49
N GLY A 6 31.98 -1.72 -27.21
CA GLY A 6 31.60 -0.39 -26.74
C GLY A 6 32.18 -0.05 -25.37
N VAL A 7 32.19 1.24 -25.05
CA VAL A 7 32.73 1.77 -23.80
C VAL A 7 31.65 2.60 -23.11
N ALA A 8 31.47 2.39 -21.81
CA ALA A 8 30.66 3.25 -20.94
C ALA A 8 31.50 3.70 -19.75
N GLN A 9 31.93 4.96 -19.76
CA GLN A 9 32.79 5.51 -18.71
C GLN A 9 31.95 6.06 -17.56
N GLY A 10 31.78 5.21 -16.54
CA GLY A 10 31.00 5.46 -15.33
C GLY A 10 31.81 5.80 -14.08
N ALA A 11 33.14 5.87 -14.16
CA ALA A 11 33.98 6.08 -12.98
C ALA A 11 33.59 7.36 -12.24
N MET A 12 33.51 7.28 -10.90
CA MET A 12 33.04 8.38 -10.07
C MET A 12 33.59 8.28 -8.65
N VAL A 13 34.01 9.42 -8.12
CA VAL A 13 34.26 9.67 -6.70
C VAL A 13 33.60 11.00 -6.36
N LEU A 14 32.92 11.09 -5.21
CA LEU A 14 32.23 12.31 -4.77
C LEU A 14 32.84 12.83 -3.46
N ARG A 15 33.25 14.10 -3.48
CA ARG A 15 33.68 14.88 -2.31
C ARG A 15 32.86 16.16 -2.28
N ASP A 16 31.68 16.10 -1.69
CA ASP A 16 30.77 17.26 -1.64
C ASP A 16 31.31 18.30 -0.64
N ALA A 17 31.77 19.44 -1.14
CA ALA A 17 32.17 20.60 -0.35
C ALA A 17 32.04 21.87 -1.20
N VAL A 18 31.75 23.02 -0.56
CA VAL A 18 31.80 24.29 -1.28
C VAL A 18 33.23 24.57 -1.73
N LEU A 19 33.40 25.23 -2.89
CA LEU A 19 34.71 25.38 -3.52
C LEU A 19 35.81 25.95 -2.62
N PRO A 20 35.55 26.94 -1.73
CA PRO A 20 36.57 27.46 -0.80
C PRO A 20 37.06 26.43 0.23
N ASP A 21 36.25 25.44 0.56
CA ASP A 21 36.54 24.42 1.59
C ASP A 21 37.13 23.14 0.98
N LEU A 22 37.27 23.09 -0.34
CA LEU A 22 37.76 21.92 -1.05
C LEU A 22 39.29 21.91 -1.12
N SER A 23 39.92 20.89 -0.56
CA SER A 23 41.37 20.73 -0.66
C SER A 23 41.81 20.33 -2.07
N TYR A 24 43.05 20.62 -2.43
CA TYR A 24 43.63 20.16 -3.70
C TYR A 24 43.60 18.63 -3.85
N SER A 25 43.77 17.89 -2.74
CA SER A 25 43.68 16.42 -2.75
C SER A 25 42.27 15.94 -3.04
N GLN A 26 41.25 16.53 -2.40
CA GLN A 26 39.83 16.20 -2.66
C GLN A 26 39.41 16.56 -4.09
N LEU A 27 39.90 17.68 -4.61
CA LEU A 27 39.70 18.08 -5.99
C LEU A 27 40.29 17.04 -6.95
N ARG A 28 41.55 16.63 -6.75
CA ARG A 28 42.19 15.60 -7.58
C ARG A 28 41.49 14.24 -7.49
N GLU A 29 41.10 13.81 -6.29
CA GLU A 29 40.37 12.55 -6.08
C GLU A 29 39.03 12.53 -6.83
N THR A 30 38.35 13.67 -6.92
CA THR A 30 37.06 13.80 -7.60
C THR A 30 37.24 13.85 -9.12
N LEU A 31 38.27 14.56 -9.61
CA LEU A 31 38.51 14.75 -11.04
C LEU A 31 39.13 13.51 -11.72
N ALA A 32 40.17 12.93 -11.12
CA ALA A 32 41.03 11.94 -11.80
C ALA A 32 40.27 10.73 -12.39
N PRO A 33 39.28 10.11 -11.71
CA PRO A 33 38.56 8.97 -12.28
C PRO A 33 37.83 9.30 -13.59
N LYS A 34 37.26 10.51 -13.70
CA LYS A 34 36.50 10.95 -14.86
C LYS A 34 37.37 11.64 -15.91
N VAL A 35 38.41 12.37 -15.50
CA VAL A 35 39.29 13.11 -16.42
C VAL A 35 40.34 12.17 -17.01
N ASP A 36 41.23 11.65 -16.16
CA ASP A 36 42.33 10.78 -16.59
C ASP A 36 41.79 9.47 -17.17
N GLY A 37 40.77 8.90 -16.53
CA GLY A 37 40.10 7.69 -17.03
C GLY A 37 39.51 7.88 -18.44
N SER A 38 38.87 9.03 -18.70
CA SER A 38 38.33 9.34 -20.02
C SER A 38 39.41 9.59 -21.07
N LEU A 39 40.52 10.23 -20.69
CA LEU A 39 41.67 10.44 -21.59
C LEU A 39 42.32 9.12 -21.99
N HIS A 40 42.58 8.24 -21.03
CA HIS A 40 43.17 6.93 -21.32
C HIS A 40 42.25 6.07 -22.20
N LEU A 41 40.94 6.08 -21.95
CA LEU A 41 39.99 5.36 -22.79
C LEU A 41 39.92 5.95 -24.20
N ASP A 42 39.94 7.28 -24.35
CA ASP A 42 39.94 7.93 -25.66
C ASP A 42 41.21 7.63 -26.47
N GLU A 43 42.38 7.62 -25.82
CA GLU A 43 43.66 7.26 -26.43
C GLU A 43 43.68 5.77 -26.86
N LEU A 44 43.24 4.88 -25.98
CA LEU A 44 43.21 3.44 -26.24
C LEU A 44 42.25 3.07 -27.39
N PHE A 45 41.17 3.82 -27.55
CA PHE A 45 40.19 3.63 -28.62
C PHE A 45 40.24 4.77 -29.64
N SER A 46 41.43 5.28 -29.96
CA SER A 46 41.64 6.36 -30.93
C SER A 46 41.26 5.97 -32.36
N ASP A 47 41.53 4.73 -32.76
CA ASP A 47 41.30 4.23 -34.13
C ASP A 47 40.35 3.01 -34.20
N ASN A 48 39.79 2.59 -33.06
CA ASN A 48 38.92 1.41 -32.96
C ASN A 48 37.45 1.76 -33.29
N ARG A 49 36.83 0.94 -34.16
CA ARG A 49 35.40 1.02 -34.48
C ARG A 49 34.56 0.41 -33.35
N LEU A 50 34.31 1.21 -32.33
CA LEU A 50 33.30 0.93 -31.31
C LEU A 50 31.90 1.19 -31.87
N GLU A 51 30.94 0.41 -31.40
CA GLU A 51 29.51 0.62 -31.65
C GLU A 51 28.97 1.78 -30.79
N PHE A 52 29.52 1.99 -29.60
CA PHE A 52 29.21 3.14 -28.75
C PHE A 52 30.38 3.54 -27.84
N PHE A 53 30.43 4.82 -27.48
CA PHE A 53 31.31 5.34 -26.43
C PHE A 53 30.51 6.35 -25.61
N ILE A 54 30.08 5.97 -24.42
CA ILE A 54 29.18 6.76 -23.59
C ILE A 54 29.93 7.29 -22.36
N PHE A 55 29.82 8.58 -22.09
CA PHE A 55 30.29 9.19 -20.85
C PHE A 55 29.13 9.41 -19.89
N PHE A 56 29.21 8.83 -18.69
CA PHE A 56 28.21 9.03 -17.65
C PHE A 56 28.52 10.30 -16.86
N SER A 57 27.80 11.35 -17.19
CA SER A 57 27.82 12.67 -16.59
C SER A 57 26.65 12.83 -15.59
N SER A 58 26.50 14.01 -15.01
CA SER A 58 25.45 14.31 -14.03
C SER A 58 24.75 15.63 -14.34
N LEU A 59 23.47 15.71 -13.98
CA LEU A 59 22.72 16.95 -13.99
C LEU A 59 23.29 18.03 -13.06
N ALA A 60 24.13 17.68 -12.08
CA ALA A 60 24.88 18.66 -11.29
C ALA A 60 25.75 19.57 -12.18
N TYR A 61 26.28 19.04 -13.29
CA TYR A 61 27.02 19.83 -14.29
C TYR A 61 26.10 20.77 -15.10
N VAL A 62 24.89 20.30 -15.42
CA VAL A 62 23.94 21.01 -16.28
C VAL A 62 23.21 22.13 -15.52
N ALA A 63 22.69 21.82 -14.33
CA ALA A 63 21.81 22.69 -13.57
C ALA A 63 22.45 23.25 -12.28
N GLY A 64 23.64 22.75 -11.91
CA GLY A 64 24.33 23.11 -10.69
C GLY A 64 23.79 22.38 -9.46
N ASN A 65 24.69 21.93 -8.59
CA ASN A 65 24.33 21.38 -7.27
C ASN A 65 25.31 21.91 -6.20
N PRO A 66 24.83 22.50 -5.09
CA PRO A 66 25.68 23.00 -4.02
C PRO A 66 26.65 21.93 -3.53
N GLY A 67 27.94 22.30 -3.41
CA GLY A 67 29.00 21.40 -2.95
C GLY A 67 29.59 20.48 -4.01
N GLN A 68 29.12 20.49 -5.26
CA GLN A 68 29.58 19.57 -6.31
C GLN A 68 30.34 20.25 -7.46
N SER A 69 31.07 21.33 -7.18
CA SER A 69 31.82 22.07 -8.19
C SER A 69 32.89 21.22 -8.89
N ALA A 70 33.68 20.46 -8.13
CA ALA A 70 34.72 19.56 -8.67
C ALA A 70 34.12 18.45 -9.54
N TYR A 71 33.03 17.85 -9.07
CA TYR A 71 32.32 16.80 -9.80
C TYR A 71 31.70 17.32 -11.09
N SER A 72 31.11 18.51 -11.04
CA SER A 72 30.57 19.21 -12.21
C SER A 72 31.65 19.53 -13.24
N ALA A 73 32.84 19.95 -12.81
CA ALA A 73 33.98 20.18 -13.70
C ALA A 73 34.47 18.89 -14.38
N ALA A 74 34.50 17.77 -13.65
CA ALA A 74 34.84 16.46 -14.19
C ALA A 74 33.85 16.02 -15.29
N ASN A 75 32.56 16.25 -15.05
CA ASN A 75 31.47 15.97 -15.98
C ASN A 75 31.52 16.86 -17.23
N ALA A 76 31.81 18.16 -17.07
CA ALA A 76 32.05 19.09 -18.17
C ALA A 76 33.22 18.63 -19.07
N PHE A 77 34.30 18.15 -18.46
CA PHE A 77 35.45 17.63 -19.20
C PHE A 77 35.06 16.45 -20.11
N MET A 78 34.30 15.49 -19.58
CA MET A 78 33.84 14.34 -20.36
C MET A 78 32.92 14.77 -21.51
N ALA A 79 32.03 15.74 -21.27
CA ALA A 79 31.18 16.29 -22.32
C ALA A 79 31.99 16.92 -23.46
N SER A 80 33.01 17.72 -23.10
CA SER A 80 33.94 18.30 -24.07
C SER A 80 34.75 17.24 -24.82
N LEU A 81 35.18 16.17 -24.15
CA LEU A 81 35.94 15.09 -24.78
C LEU A 81 35.06 14.31 -25.76
N ALA A 82 33.81 14.03 -25.40
CA ALA A 82 32.84 13.39 -26.27
C ALA A 82 32.61 14.21 -27.55
N ALA A 83 32.47 15.53 -27.43
CA ALA A 83 32.33 16.43 -28.57
C ALA A 83 33.57 16.40 -29.48
N ARG A 84 34.78 16.42 -28.89
CA ARG A 84 36.04 16.31 -29.63
C ARG A 84 36.18 14.95 -30.32
N ARG A 85 35.71 13.88 -29.68
CA ARG A 85 35.68 12.53 -30.24
C ARG A 85 34.75 12.43 -31.45
N ARG A 86 33.53 12.96 -31.37
CA ARG A 86 32.62 13.05 -32.54
C ARG A 86 33.22 13.84 -33.70
N LYS A 87 33.91 14.96 -33.43
CA LYS A 87 34.59 15.76 -34.48
C LYS A 87 35.70 14.99 -35.20
N ARG A 88 36.30 13.98 -34.59
CA ARG A 88 37.27 13.07 -35.24
C ARG A 88 36.59 11.94 -36.03
N GLY A 89 35.26 11.92 -36.13
CA GLY A 89 34.52 10.86 -36.81
C GLY A 89 34.44 9.57 -36.00
N LEU A 90 34.44 9.66 -34.66
CA LEU A 90 34.32 8.54 -33.75
C LEU A 90 33.00 8.63 -32.96
N VAL A 91 32.41 7.47 -32.64
CA VAL A 91 31.20 7.42 -31.81
C VAL A 91 31.46 8.01 -30.43
N ALA A 92 30.56 8.87 -29.97
CA ALA A 92 30.54 9.35 -28.59
C ALA A 92 29.19 9.95 -28.22
N SER A 93 28.76 9.77 -26.99
CA SER A 93 27.60 10.46 -26.39
C SER A 93 27.79 10.65 -24.89
N VAL A 94 26.98 11.52 -24.31
CA VAL A 94 27.04 11.89 -22.90
C VAL A 94 25.66 11.75 -22.31
N ILE A 95 25.59 11.12 -21.14
CA ILE A 95 24.36 11.05 -20.36
C ILE A 95 24.51 11.94 -19.13
N ASN A 96 23.80 13.06 -19.08
CA ASN A 96 23.70 13.91 -17.90
C ASN A 96 22.56 13.40 -17.01
N MET A 97 22.91 12.54 -16.04
CA MET A 97 21.91 11.82 -15.25
C MET A 97 21.49 12.58 -14.01
N GLY A 98 20.20 12.49 -13.72
CA GLY A 98 19.64 12.72 -12.39
C GLY A 98 19.93 11.55 -11.47
N GLY A 99 19.13 11.43 -10.42
CA GLY A 99 19.37 10.36 -9.48
C GLY A 99 18.82 9.01 -9.93
N ILE A 100 19.57 7.91 -9.86
CA ILE A 100 19.06 6.57 -10.25
C ILE A 100 18.62 5.79 -9.00
N VAL A 101 17.37 5.33 -8.98
CA VAL A 101 16.75 4.52 -7.91
C VAL A 101 16.58 3.08 -8.39
N GLY A 102 16.79 2.12 -7.49
CA GLY A 102 16.83 0.69 -7.79
C GLY A 102 18.27 0.16 -7.77
N GLU A 103 19.21 0.86 -8.42
CA GLU A 103 20.62 0.48 -8.49
C GLU A 103 21.56 1.72 -8.53
N GLY A 104 22.86 1.56 -8.24
CA GLY A 104 23.83 2.68 -8.34
C GLY A 104 24.05 3.50 -7.06
N TYR A 105 24.69 4.68 -7.17
CA TYR A 105 25.17 5.48 -6.02
C TYR A 105 24.05 5.90 -5.05
N ILE A 106 22.85 6.21 -5.57
CA ILE A 106 21.72 6.63 -4.75
C ILE A 106 21.12 5.48 -3.96
N SER A 107 20.92 4.33 -4.60
CA SER A 107 20.44 3.10 -3.97
C SER A 107 21.46 2.49 -3.00
N ARG A 108 22.77 2.73 -3.23
CA ARG A 108 23.86 2.13 -2.43
C ARG A 108 24.39 3.02 -1.30
N GLN A 109 24.31 4.34 -1.40
CA GLN A 109 25.04 5.25 -0.47
C GLN A 109 24.31 6.56 -0.10
N LEU A 110 23.15 6.90 -0.67
CA LEU A 110 22.43 8.12 -0.26
C LEU A 110 21.43 7.86 0.86
N ALA A 111 21.73 8.43 2.03
CA ALA A 111 20.74 8.62 3.09
C ALA A 111 19.56 9.48 2.61
N LEU A 112 18.35 9.20 3.10
CA LEU A 112 17.10 9.89 2.77
C LEU A 112 17.18 11.43 2.88
N GLY A 113 17.96 11.97 3.81
CA GLY A 113 18.21 13.41 3.91
C GLY A 113 18.90 14.02 2.69
N LYS A 114 19.87 13.30 2.10
CA LYS A 114 20.54 13.73 0.85
C LYS A 114 19.63 13.52 -0.37
N GLN A 115 18.77 12.50 -0.35
CA GLN A 115 17.79 12.30 -1.43
C GLN A 115 16.74 13.43 -1.44
N SER A 116 16.26 13.82 -0.25
CA SER A 116 15.42 15.00 -0.06
C SER A 116 16.13 16.28 -0.48
N ALA A 117 17.44 16.43 -0.21
CA ALA A 117 18.23 17.57 -0.67
C ALA A 117 18.34 17.66 -2.20
N LEU A 118 18.52 16.53 -2.89
CA LEU A 118 18.53 16.49 -4.36
C LEU A 118 17.16 16.82 -4.96
N ILE A 119 16.07 16.32 -4.36
CA ILE A 119 14.70 16.70 -4.75
C ILE A 119 14.46 18.19 -4.52
N LYS A 120 14.96 18.74 -3.41
CA LYS A 120 14.90 20.18 -3.10
C LYS A 120 15.77 21.01 -4.04
N ALA A 121 16.87 20.45 -4.55
CA ALA A 121 17.67 21.04 -5.63
C ALA A 121 17.04 20.83 -7.02
N GLY A 122 15.84 20.22 -7.08
CA GLY A 122 15.03 20.01 -8.28
C GLY A 122 15.53 18.91 -9.21
N PHE A 123 16.27 17.94 -8.67
CA PHE A 123 16.58 16.69 -9.38
C PHE A 123 15.54 15.63 -9.05
N ASP A 124 15.00 15.01 -10.09
CA ASP A 124 14.12 13.85 -9.99
C ASP A 124 14.92 12.55 -10.02
N PHE A 125 14.32 11.53 -9.40
CA PHE A 125 14.85 10.18 -9.38
C PHE A 125 14.26 9.36 -10.53
N GLN A 126 15.13 8.65 -11.22
CA GLN A 126 14.87 7.82 -12.38
C GLN A 126 15.00 6.35 -11.98
N SER A 127 14.15 5.49 -12.53
CA SER A 127 14.29 4.05 -12.34
C SER A 127 15.49 3.48 -13.10
N GLU A 128 15.92 2.27 -12.73
CA GLU A 128 16.89 1.49 -13.50
C GLU A 128 16.46 1.31 -14.97
N GLN A 129 15.18 1.06 -15.20
CA GLN A 129 14.63 0.94 -16.56
C GLN A 129 14.77 2.25 -17.34
N ALA A 130 14.45 3.40 -16.74
CA ALA A 130 14.64 4.69 -17.37
C ALA A 130 16.12 4.98 -17.66
N PHE A 131 17.04 4.47 -16.83
CA PHE A 131 18.47 4.52 -17.12
C PHE A 131 18.87 3.61 -18.29
N HIS A 132 18.32 2.42 -18.42
CA HIS A 132 18.56 1.54 -19.58
C HIS A 132 18.02 2.12 -20.89
N GLU A 133 16.86 2.78 -20.84
CA GLU A 133 16.31 3.52 -21.97
C GLU A 133 17.22 4.69 -22.32
N LEU A 134 17.63 5.48 -21.33
CA LEU A 134 18.56 6.59 -21.52
C LEU A 134 19.93 6.14 -22.07
N PHE A 135 20.41 4.98 -21.63
CA PHE A 135 21.60 4.34 -22.17
C PHE A 135 21.42 3.94 -23.63
N SER A 136 20.27 3.36 -23.97
CA SER A 136 19.94 2.98 -25.35
C SER A 136 19.85 4.20 -26.26
N GLU A 137 19.19 5.27 -25.82
CA GLU A 137 19.15 6.55 -26.53
C GLU A 137 20.55 7.13 -26.71
N ALA A 138 21.42 7.03 -25.71
CA ALA A 138 22.81 7.47 -25.82
C ALA A 138 23.61 6.63 -26.81
N VAL A 139 23.38 5.32 -26.91
CA VAL A 139 23.97 4.49 -27.96
C VAL A 139 23.54 4.99 -29.33
N LEU A 140 22.24 5.28 -29.52
CA LEU A 140 21.69 5.75 -30.79
C LEU A 140 22.21 7.14 -31.18
N ALA A 141 22.13 8.10 -30.27
CA ALA A 141 22.60 9.48 -30.48
C ALA A 141 24.12 9.56 -30.67
N GLY A 142 24.86 8.60 -30.12
CA GLY A 142 26.32 8.53 -30.24
C GLY A 142 26.81 8.00 -31.59
N ARG A 143 25.93 7.49 -32.46
CA ARG A 143 26.31 6.93 -33.77
C ARG A 143 26.81 8.00 -34.72
N LEU A 144 27.71 7.58 -35.61
CA LEU A 144 28.18 8.44 -36.71
C LEU A 144 27.02 8.79 -37.64
N GLY A 145 26.81 10.08 -37.88
CA GLY A 145 25.72 10.59 -38.72
C GLY A 145 24.39 10.79 -38.00
N SER A 146 24.27 10.53 -36.69
CA SER A 146 23.08 10.95 -35.93
C SER A 146 23.01 12.48 -35.83
N GLU A 147 21.83 13.04 -36.11
CA GLU A 147 21.50 14.46 -35.91
C GLU A 147 21.08 14.76 -34.46
N ASP A 148 20.98 13.73 -33.62
CA ASP A 148 20.58 13.88 -32.23
C ASP A 148 21.67 14.57 -31.39
N SER A 149 21.21 15.17 -30.29
CA SER A 149 22.09 15.81 -29.32
C SER A 149 23.13 14.83 -28.79
N LEU A 150 24.41 15.26 -28.79
CA LEU A 150 25.49 14.55 -28.13
C LEU A 150 25.20 14.32 -26.64
N GLU A 151 24.59 15.31 -26.00
CA GLU A 151 24.31 15.31 -24.57
C GLU A 151 22.82 15.06 -24.34
N ILE A 152 22.52 13.98 -23.64
CA ILE A 152 21.16 13.60 -23.26
C ILE A 152 21.03 13.82 -21.76
N SER A 153 20.08 14.66 -21.37
CA SER A 153 19.88 15.04 -19.97
C SER A 153 18.51 14.56 -19.51
N SER A 154 18.45 13.93 -18.34
CA SER A 154 17.18 13.46 -17.78
C SER A 154 17.23 13.46 -16.26
N GLY A 155 16.07 13.72 -15.62
CA GLY A 155 15.94 13.86 -14.16
C GLY A 155 15.97 15.31 -13.64
N LEU A 156 15.68 16.33 -14.47
CA LEU A 156 15.34 17.67 -13.99
C LEU A 156 13.85 17.77 -13.71
N ARG A 157 13.48 18.32 -12.56
CA ARG A 157 12.09 18.47 -12.15
C ARG A 157 11.42 19.58 -12.94
N VAL A 158 10.33 19.23 -13.63
CA VAL A 158 9.51 20.15 -14.43
C VAL A 158 8.30 20.59 -13.61
N GLY A 159 7.95 21.88 -13.58
CA GLY A 159 6.76 22.32 -12.85
C GLY A 159 6.81 23.69 -12.18
N GLU A 160 5.95 23.89 -11.18
CA GLU A 160 6.01 25.04 -10.27
C GLU A 160 7.13 24.81 -9.23
N VAL A 161 8.38 25.05 -9.63
CA VAL A 161 9.57 24.84 -8.79
C VAL A 161 9.97 26.16 -8.13
N ARG A 162 9.63 26.35 -6.85
CA ARG A 162 10.03 27.55 -6.06
C ARG A 162 11.34 27.30 -5.31
N GLY A 163 12.27 28.25 -5.41
CA GLY A 163 13.51 28.24 -4.62
C GLY A 163 14.63 27.31 -5.14
N VAL A 164 14.51 26.78 -6.35
CA VAL A 164 15.53 25.90 -6.96
C VAL A 164 16.52 26.70 -7.82
N SER A 165 17.80 26.35 -7.75
CA SER A 165 18.91 27.08 -8.41
C SER A 165 18.74 27.23 -9.92
N PHE A 166 18.32 26.17 -10.61
CA PHE A 166 18.15 26.20 -12.07
C PHE A 166 16.89 26.95 -12.52
N ALA A 167 15.92 27.17 -11.62
CA ALA A 167 14.63 27.74 -11.98
C ALA A 167 14.71 29.22 -12.42
N ASN A 168 15.82 29.90 -12.12
CA ASN A 168 16.10 31.26 -12.55
C ASN A 168 17.05 31.32 -13.77
N ASN A 169 17.60 30.19 -14.20
CA ASN A 169 18.50 30.14 -15.35
C ASN A 169 17.67 30.13 -16.65
N PRO A 170 17.94 31.05 -17.61
CA PRO A 170 17.24 31.13 -18.90
C PRO A 170 17.18 29.80 -19.66
N ILE A 171 18.24 28.99 -19.57
CA ILE A 171 18.35 27.70 -20.26
C ILE A 171 17.19 26.77 -19.84
N PHE A 172 16.73 26.84 -18.59
CA PHE A 172 15.68 25.95 -18.06
C PHE A 172 14.31 26.63 -17.92
N GLN A 173 14.12 27.87 -18.41
CA GLN A 173 12.81 28.52 -18.32
C GLN A 173 11.71 27.75 -19.06
N HIS A 174 12.07 26.98 -20.08
CA HIS A 174 11.15 26.09 -20.78
C HIS A 174 10.63 24.94 -19.90
N GLN A 175 11.24 24.69 -18.74
CA GLN A 175 10.87 23.67 -17.76
C GLN A 175 10.20 24.25 -16.50
N VAL A 176 10.12 25.59 -16.37
CA VAL A 176 9.62 26.29 -15.19
C VAL A 176 8.29 26.98 -15.50
N PHE A 177 7.21 26.61 -14.80
CA PHE A 177 5.91 27.24 -14.98
C PHE A 177 5.73 28.41 -14.00
N LYS A 178 5.49 29.63 -14.51
CA LYS A 178 5.14 30.82 -13.70
C LYS A 178 3.63 30.99 -13.63
N THR A 179 3.07 30.99 -12.43
CA THR A 179 1.69 31.42 -12.17
C THR A 179 1.61 32.95 -12.24
N LYS A 180 1.15 33.48 -13.38
CA LYS A 180 0.62 34.85 -13.44
C LYS A 180 -0.89 34.79 -13.55
N THR A 181 -1.55 35.37 -12.56
CA THR A 181 -2.86 35.98 -12.69
C THR A 181 -2.79 37.06 -13.77
N ASP A 182 -3.38 36.79 -14.94
CA ASP A 182 -3.75 37.83 -15.91
C ASP A 182 -5.00 37.34 -16.68
N PRO A 183 -6.10 38.11 -16.76
CA PRO A 183 -7.44 37.58 -17.07
C PRO A 183 -7.77 37.44 -18.57
N THR A 184 -6.84 37.66 -19.47
CA THR A 184 -7.20 37.78 -20.89
C THR A 184 -6.21 37.05 -21.78
N ILE A 185 -6.75 36.15 -22.62
CA ILE A 185 -6.17 35.58 -23.87
C ILE A 185 -5.86 34.06 -23.80
N ARG A 186 -6.64 33.31 -24.61
CA ARG A 186 -6.41 31.97 -25.22
C ARG A 186 -6.46 30.77 -24.25
N GLY A 187 -7.08 29.64 -24.60
CA GLY A 187 -7.24 29.04 -25.93
C GLY A 187 -6.50 27.70 -25.94
N ILE A 188 -7.18 26.65 -25.45
CA ILE A 188 -7.00 25.22 -25.72
C ILE A 188 -5.67 24.56 -25.26
N ARG A 189 -5.64 24.06 -24.00
CA ARG A 189 -5.46 22.62 -23.59
C ARG A 189 -5.38 22.49 -22.04
N PRO A 190 -5.88 21.40 -21.42
CA PRO A 190 -6.30 21.39 -20.02
C PRO A 190 -5.17 21.06 -19.02
N ARG A 191 -5.34 21.61 -17.81
CA ARG A 191 -4.48 21.47 -16.61
C ARG A 191 -4.81 20.20 -15.84
N HIS A 192 -3.96 19.88 -14.86
CA HIS A 192 -4.12 18.89 -13.79
C HIS A 192 -5.29 19.21 -12.80
N ASN A 193 -6.40 19.68 -13.34
CA ASN A 193 -7.71 19.78 -12.72
C ASN A 193 -8.65 19.68 -13.90
N ASP A 194 -9.29 18.52 -14.08
CA ASP A 194 -10.58 18.36 -14.77
C ASP A 194 -10.91 16.89 -15.11
N VAL A 195 -10.36 15.84 -14.47
CA VAL A 195 -10.92 14.48 -14.69
C VAL A 195 -12.42 14.49 -14.34
N MET A 196 -12.79 15.11 -13.21
CA MET A 196 -14.20 15.29 -12.84
C MET A 196 -14.96 16.26 -13.73
N LYS A 197 -14.37 17.38 -14.17
CA LYS A 197 -15.09 18.31 -15.06
C LYS A 197 -15.22 17.77 -16.49
N ALA A 198 -14.27 16.95 -16.94
CA ALA A 198 -14.36 16.21 -18.18
C ALA A 198 -15.44 15.12 -18.06
N LEU A 199 -15.46 14.37 -16.96
CA LEU A 199 -16.53 13.40 -16.67
C LEU A 199 -17.93 14.02 -16.63
N HIS A 200 -18.07 15.22 -16.05
CA HIS A 200 -19.35 15.95 -16.04
C HIS A 200 -19.85 16.35 -17.44
N ASN A 201 -18.94 16.38 -18.41
CA ASN A 201 -19.24 16.75 -19.79
C ASN A 201 -19.31 15.55 -20.74
N ALA A 202 -18.91 14.36 -20.29
CA ALA A 202 -18.95 13.14 -21.08
C ALA A 202 -20.40 12.79 -21.44
N ARG A 203 -20.64 12.55 -22.74
CA ARG A 203 -21.96 12.25 -23.30
C ARG A 203 -22.14 10.78 -23.63
N THR A 204 -21.04 10.05 -23.77
CA THR A 204 -21.05 8.61 -24.07
C THR A 204 -20.24 7.84 -23.05
N ASP A 205 -20.57 6.55 -22.93
CA ASP A 205 -19.91 5.63 -22.02
C ASP A 205 -18.42 5.46 -22.35
N GLU A 206 -18.10 5.52 -23.64
CA GLU A 206 -16.75 5.42 -24.20
C GLU A 206 -15.90 6.67 -23.90
N GLU A 207 -16.51 7.87 -23.96
CA GLU A 207 -15.85 9.13 -23.60
C GLU A 207 -15.53 9.18 -22.10
N ALA A 208 -16.45 8.74 -21.24
CA ALA A 208 -16.21 8.64 -19.80
C ALA A 208 -15.08 7.65 -19.46
N LEU A 209 -15.04 6.50 -20.14
CA LEU A 209 -14.00 5.50 -19.95
C LEU A 209 -12.61 6.03 -20.35
N ASP A 210 -12.50 6.77 -21.46
CA ASP A 210 -11.22 7.32 -21.93
C ASP A 210 -10.70 8.42 -20.98
N ILE A 211 -11.60 9.24 -20.42
CA ILE A 211 -11.26 10.26 -19.42
C ILE A 211 -10.73 9.61 -18.12
N ILE A 212 -11.38 8.54 -17.64
CA ILE A 212 -10.94 7.81 -16.45
C ILE A 212 -9.62 7.12 -16.73
N LYS A 213 -9.47 6.50 -17.90
CA LYS A 213 -8.24 5.86 -18.35
C LYS A 213 -7.07 6.83 -18.31
N ASP A 214 -7.22 8.01 -18.89
CA ASP A 214 -6.19 9.05 -18.87
C ASP A 214 -5.87 9.53 -17.45
N GLY A 215 -6.90 9.73 -16.62
CA GLY A 215 -6.72 10.14 -15.22
C GLY A 215 -5.96 9.10 -14.40
N VAL A 216 -6.36 7.82 -14.50
CA VAL A 216 -5.74 6.69 -13.79
C VAL A 216 -4.30 6.47 -14.27
N LEU A 217 -4.07 6.48 -15.58
CA LEU A 217 -2.72 6.38 -16.14
C LEU A 217 -1.84 7.52 -15.67
N THR A 218 -2.28 8.77 -15.79
CA THR A 218 -1.54 9.95 -15.33
C THR A 218 -1.20 9.85 -13.84
N LYS A 219 -2.12 9.35 -13.01
CA LYS A 219 -1.85 9.15 -11.58
C LYS A 219 -0.82 8.04 -11.37
N PHE A 220 -0.92 6.90 -12.05
CA PHE A 220 0.10 5.85 -11.95
C PHE A 220 1.45 6.28 -12.49
N GLU A 221 1.50 7.05 -13.56
CA GLU A 221 2.74 7.66 -14.05
C GLU A 221 3.36 8.59 -13.01
N ALA A 222 2.55 9.34 -12.28
CA ALA A 222 3.03 10.21 -11.19
C ALA A 222 3.54 9.43 -9.97
N VAL A 223 2.85 8.34 -9.58
CA VAL A 223 3.19 7.56 -8.37
C VAL A 223 4.31 6.56 -8.63
N LEU A 224 4.21 5.80 -9.72
CA LEU A 224 5.21 4.80 -10.12
C LEU A 224 6.42 5.44 -10.81
N ARG A 225 6.31 6.70 -11.25
CA ARG A 225 7.33 7.44 -11.99
C ARG A 225 7.80 6.71 -13.26
N VAL A 226 6.87 6.00 -13.90
CA VAL A 226 7.05 5.26 -15.16
C VAL A 226 6.01 5.78 -16.14
N LYS A 227 6.40 6.11 -17.38
CA LYS A 227 5.43 6.42 -18.45
C LYS A 227 4.71 5.16 -18.88
N LEU A 228 3.38 5.20 -18.91
CA LEU A 228 2.52 4.09 -19.25
C LEU A 228 1.86 4.41 -20.58
N GLU A 229 2.31 3.73 -21.65
CA GLU A 229 1.62 3.85 -22.93
C GLU A 229 0.17 3.36 -22.81
N ARG A 230 -0.76 4.10 -23.44
CA ARG A 230 -2.22 3.87 -23.40
C ARG A 230 -2.65 2.44 -23.78
N SER A 231 -1.80 1.68 -24.47
CA SER A 231 -2.04 0.32 -24.93
C SER A 231 -1.23 -0.74 -24.16
N SER A 232 0.04 -0.45 -23.82
CA SER A 232 1.01 -1.44 -23.33
C SER A 232 0.88 -1.72 -21.83
N GLY A 233 0.49 -0.73 -21.03
CA GLY A 233 0.30 -0.87 -19.57
C GLY A 233 -1.06 -1.44 -19.16
N MET A 234 -2.01 -1.54 -20.09
CA MET A 234 -3.39 -1.95 -19.79
C MET A 234 -3.53 -3.42 -19.43
N HIS A 235 -2.64 -4.28 -19.93
CA HIS A 235 -2.69 -5.74 -19.72
C HIS A 235 -1.88 -6.20 -18.51
N LEU A 236 -1.07 -5.32 -17.93
CA LEU A 236 -0.24 -5.63 -16.76
C LEU A 236 -1.09 -5.62 -15.51
N SER A 237 -0.91 -6.62 -14.64
CA SER A 237 -1.49 -6.58 -13.31
C SER A 237 -0.82 -5.49 -12.47
N PRO A 238 -1.48 -4.95 -11.43
CA PRO A 238 -0.94 -3.93 -10.56
C PRO A 238 0.45 -4.28 -10.00
N ASP A 239 0.66 -5.52 -9.54
CA ASP A 239 1.95 -5.99 -9.04
C ASP A 239 3.05 -6.03 -10.11
N GLN A 240 2.70 -6.40 -11.35
CA GLN A 240 3.61 -6.38 -12.49
C GLN A 240 4.02 -4.95 -12.87
N LEU A 241 3.14 -3.98 -12.60
CA LEU A 241 3.41 -2.56 -12.75
C LEU A 241 4.20 -1.97 -11.57
N GLY A 242 4.47 -2.76 -10.53
CA GLY A 242 5.13 -2.29 -9.31
C GLY A 242 4.20 -1.56 -8.33
N ILE A 243 2.89 -1.67 -8.50
CA ILE A 243 1.90 -1.22 -7.52
C ILE A 243 1.95 -2.21 -6.36
N ASP A 244 2.58 -1.80 -5.27
CA ASP A 244 2.56 -2.49 -3.98
C ASP A 244 1.50 -1.86 -3.05
N SER A 245 1.39 -2.39 -1.83
CA SER A 245 0.42 -1.88 -0.85
C SER A 245 0.59 -0.39 -0.54
N LEU A 246 1.80 0.16 -0.71
CA LEU A 246 2.09 1.58 -0.51
C LEU A 246 1.50 2.41 -1.65
N VAL A 247 1.81 2.03 -2.89
CA VAL A 247 1.32 2.68 -4.11
C VAL A 247 -0.21 2.55 -4.23
N ALA A 248 -0.76 1.39 -3.90
CA ALA A 248 -2.20 1.14 -3.94
C ALA A 248 -2.98 2.04 -2.97
N VAL A 249 -2.40 2.39 -1.83
CA VAL A 249 -3.03 3.31 -0.85
C VAL A 249 -2.97 4.75 -1.32
N GLU A 250 -1.83 5.19 -1.86
CA GLU A 250 -1.75 6.52 -2.45
C GLU A 250 -2.74 6.67 -3.61
N PHE A 251 -2.87 5.63 -4.42
CA PHE A 251 -3.83 5.57 -5.51
C PHE A 251 -5.28 5.55 -4.98
N GLN A 252 -5.60 4.76 -3.95
CA GLN A 252 -6.90 4.79 -3.26
C GLN A 252 -7.23 6.20 -2.76
N SER A 253 -6.29 6.88 -2.10
CA SER A 253 -6.50 8.21 -1.55
C SER A 253 -6.84 9.22 -2.64
N TRP A 254 -6.20 9.11 -3.80
CA TRP A 254 -6.53 9.91 -4.98
C TRP A 254 -7.91 9.58 -5.55
N LEU A 255 -8.27 8.30 -5.71
CA LEU A 255 -9.60 7.90 -6.17
C LEU A 255 -10.71 8.45 -5.26
N ALA A 256 -10.54 8.35 -3.95
CA ALA A 256 -11.52 8.83 -2.98
C ALA A 256 -11.65 10.36 -3.01
N LYS A 257 -10.51 11.07 -3.07
CA LYS A 257 -10.49 12.54 -3.02
C LYS A 257 -10.93 13.20 -4.32
N ASP A 258 -10.45 12.69 -5.45
CA ASP A 258 -10.58 13.37 -6.74
C ASP A 258 -11.71 12.79 -7.59
N LEU A 259 -12.09 11.52 -7.41
CA LEU A 259 -13.17 10.86 -8.17
C LEU A 259 -14.37 10.46 -7.30
N GLY A 260 -14.26 10.58 -5.98
CA GLY A 260 -15.30 10.10 -5.06
C GLY A 260 -15.49 8.58 -5.07
N VAL A 261 -14.47 7.85 -5.54
CA VAL A 261 -14.50 6.39 -5.70
C VAL A 261 -13.73 5.75 -4.54
N ASP A 262 -14.41 4.92 -3.75
CA ASP A 262 -13.78 4.16 -2.67
C ASP A 262 -13.48 2.72 -3.13
N LEU A 263 -12.20 2.43 -3.40
CA LEU A 263 -11.69 1.08 -3.64
C LEU A 263 -10.67 0.74 -2.56
N SER A 264 -10.79 -0.39 -1.89
CA SER A 264 -9.75 -0.81 -0.94
C SER A 264 -8.42 -1.10 -1.62
N VAL A 265 -7.34 -0.95 -0.84
CA VAL A 265 -5.98 -1.37 -1.18
C VAL A 265 -5.96 -2.79 -1.73
N MET A 266 -6.62 -3.73 -1.05
CA MET A 266 -6.71 -5.12 -1.48
C MET A 266 -7.40 -5.24 -2.84
N LYS A 267 -8.47 -4.48 -3.08
CA LYS A 267 -9.14 -4.46 -4.37
C LYS A 267 -8.22 -3.93 -5.47
N ILE A 268 -7.49 -2.84 -5.20
CA ILE A 268 -6.54 -2.22 -6.14
C ILE A 268 -5.41 -3.18 -6.50
N LEU A 269 -4.81 -3.87 -5.51
CA LEU A 269 -3.72 -4.83 -5.75
C LEU A 269 -4.19 -6.07 -6.50
N ASN A 270 -5.43 -6.49 -6.28
CA ASN A 270 -5.94 -7.74 -6.80
C ASN A 270 -6.51 -7.61 -8.23
N PHE A 271 -6.44 -6.44 -8.88
CA PHE A 271 -6.78 -6.31 -10.32
C PHE A 271 -5.94 -7.21 -11.20
N ILE A 272 -6.57 -7.78 -12.22
CA ILE A 272 -5.93 -8.66 -13.21
C ILE A 272 -5.06 -7.83 -14.13
N SER A 273 -5.54 -6.61 -14.42
CA SER A 273 -4.91 -5.68 -15.30
C SER A 273 -5.29 -4.25 -14.92
N ILE A 274 -4.46 -3.27 -15.28
CA ILE A 274 -4.81 -1.84 -15.14
C ILE A 274 -6.08 -1.49 -15.92
N GLY A 275 -6.32 -2.16 -17.06
CA GLY A 275 -7.56 -2.00 -17.82
C GLY A 275 -8.81 -2.41 -17.03
N ASP A 276 -8.74 -3.47 -16.22
CA ASP A 276 -9.84 -3.90 -15.35
C ASP A 276 -10.05 -2.93 -14.18
N LEU A 277 -8.96 -2.40 -13.63
CA LEU A 277 -9.01 -1.38 -12.58
C LEU A 277 -9.72 -0.12 -13.08
N ILE A 278 -9.38 0.36 -14.29
CA ILE A 278 -10.03 1.53 -14.91
C ILE A 278 -11.52 1.31 -15.12
N ARG A 279 -11.91 0.12 -15.62
CA ARG A 279 -13.32 -0.26 -15.76
C ARG A 279 -14.04 -0.29 -14.41
N ALA A 280 -13.41 -0.85 -13.38
CA ALA A 280 -14.00 -0.86 -12.04
C ALA A 280 -14.13 0.53 -11.42
N VAL A 281 -13.19 1.46 -11.68
CA VAL A 281 -13.31 2.87 -11.27
C VAL A 281 -14.53 3.51 -11.95
N LYS A 282 -14.73 3.27 -13.25
CA LYS A 282 -15.93 3.72 -13.99
C LYS A 282 -17.22 3.16 -13.42
N ASP A 283 -17.28 1.86 -13.15
CA ASP A 283 -18.49 1.21 -12.65
C ASP A 283 -18.86 1.64 -11.22
N THR A 284 -17.89 2.19 -10.47
CA THR A 284 -18.09 2.67 -9.09
C THR A 284 -18.38 4.18 -9.03
N LEU A 285 -18.23 4.91 -10.13
CA LEU A 285 -18.55 6.33 -10.19
C LEU A 285 -20.06 6.56 -10.04
N ALA A 286 -20.43 7.49 -9.17
CA ALA A 286 -21.83 7.83 -8.94
C ALA A 286 -22.45 8.51 -10.19
N PRO A 287 -23.74 8.25 -10.53
CA PRO A 287 -24.35 8.77 -11.75
C PRO A 287 -24.39 10.30 -11.85
N ASP A 288 -24.40 11.00 -10.71
CA ASP A 288 -24.32 12.47 -10.63
C ASP A 288 -22.97 13.01 -11.13
N LYS A 289 -21.93 12.16 -11.19
CA LYS A 289 -20.60 12.53 -11.71
C LYS A 289 -20.52 12.48 -13.23
N ILE A 290 -21.50 11.86 -13.90
CA ILE A 290 -21.60 11.75 -15.37
C ILE A 290 -23.05 12.07 -15.82
N PRO A 291 -23.54 13.30 -15.59
CA PRO A 291 -24.97 13.63 -15.68
C PRO A 291 -25.53 13.64 -17.12
N LYS A 292 -24.69 13.60 -18.16
CA LYS A 292 -25.10 13.75 -19.57
C LYS A 292 -25.21 12.43 -20.35
N LEU A 293 -25.01 11.28 -19.70
CA LEU A 293 -24.91 9.96 -20.35
C LEU A 293 -26.22 9.43 -20.95
N ASN A 294 -27.39 9.92 -20.49
CA ASN A 294 -28.72 9.41 -20.88
C ASN A 294 -29.64 10.47 -21.54
N LEU A 295 -29.09 11.59 -22.02
CA LEU A 295 -29.87 12.59 -22.76
C LEU A 295 -29.88 12.24 -24.25
N VAL A 296 -30.80 11.37 -24.69
CA VAL A 296 -31.00 11.10 -26.11
C VAL A 296 -31.71 12.27 -26.79
N VAL A 297 -31.18 12.60 -27.96
CA VAL A 297 -31.53 13.66 -28.91
C VAL A 297 -32.88 13.39 -29.56
N ASP A 298 -33.83 14.30 -29.37
CA ASP A 298 -34.95 14.47 -30.29
C ASP A 298 -34.47 15.38 -31.43
N GLY A 299 -34.43 14.85 -32.66
CA GLY A 299 -34.07 15.67 -33.81
C GLY A 299 -33.98 14.91 -35.13
N SER A 300 -34.90 15.28 -36.03
CA SER A 300 -34.93 15.22 -37.50
C SER A 300 -36.05 14.31 -38.04
N GLU A 301 -36.88 14.67 -39.03
CA GLU A 301 -36.73 15.59 -40.18
C GLU A 301 -38.12 16.09 -40.65
N ASN A 302 -38.19 17.26 -41.31
CA ASN A 302 -38.81 17.33 -42.64
C ASN A 302 -38.48 18.63 -43.39
N GLU A 303 -38.22 18.45 -44.68
CA GLU A 303 -37.78 19.43 -45.67
C GLU A 303 -38.91 20.32 -46.24
N ALA A 304 -38.47 21.43 -46.84
CA ALA A 304 -39.05 22.20 -47.96
C ALA A 304 -40.38 22.95 -47.77
N SER A 305 -40.37 24.30 -47.87
CA SER A 305 -40.52 25.01 -49.16
C SER A 305 -40.67 26.54 -48.98
N GLU A 306 -40.49 27.20 -50.11
CA GLU A 306 -40.52 28.60 -50.52
C GLU A 306 -41.50 29.62 -49.87
N HIS A 307 -41.01 30.86 -49.89
CA HIS A 307 -41.71 32.13 -50.16
C HIS A 307 -42.63 32.81 -49.12
N ALA A 308 -42.33 34.11 -48.97
CA ALA A 308 -43.21 35.27 -48.79
C ALA A 308 -43.54 35.75 -47.37
N GLN A 309 -42.85 36.84 -47.01
CA GLN A 309 -43.40 38.14 -46.60
C GLN A 309 -44.31 38.27 -45.36
N ALA A 310 -43.80 39.11 -44.47
CA ALA A 310 -44.41 40.33 -43.93
C ALA A 310 -45.11 40.30 -42.56
N HIS A 311 -44.71 41.30 -41.76
CA HIS A 311 -45.37 41.92 -40.59
C HIS A 311 -45.58 41.00 -39.37
N GLY A 312 -45.26 41.40 -38.14
CA GLY A 312 -45.20 42.72 -37.55
C GLY A 312 -46.00 42.69 -36.25
N THR A 313 -45.43 43.29 -35.20
CA THR A 313 -46.09 43.79 -33.96
C THR A 313 -46.70 42.78 -32.96
N ASP A 314 -45.96 42.60 -31.86
CA ASP A 314 -46.27 43.01 -30.46
C ASP A 314 -47.60 42.62 -29.77
N PRO A 315 -47.66 42.64 -28.42
CA PRO A 315 -48.27 41.62 -27.59
C PRO A 315 -49.56 42.14 -26.94
N SER A 316 -50.24 41.31 -26.12
CA SER A 316 -50.71 41.68 -24.76
C SER A 316 -51.96 40.93 -24.24
N PHE A 317 -52.03 40.88 -22.90
CA PHE A 317 -53.21 40.85 -22.00
C PHE A 317 -54.16 39.61 -22.05
N ASN A 318 -54.89 39.23 -21.00
CA ASN A 318 -54.81 39.29 -19.52
C ASN A 318 -55.99 38.43 -18.99
N GLU A 319 -55.88 37.95 -17.76
CA GLU A 319 -56.94 37.80 -16.74
C GLU A 319 -58.19 36.90 -16.90
N GLY A 320 -58.35 36.02 -15.88
CA GLY A 320 -59.59 35.82 -15.10
C GLY A 320 -60.55 34.70 -15.57
N THR A 321 -61.31 33.94 -14.76
CA THR A 321 -61.64 33.92 -13.33
C THR A 321 -62.53 32.66 -13.06
N ILE A 322 -62.27 31.93 -11.95
CA ILE A 322 -63.14 31.17 -10.99
C ILE A 322 -64.42 30.41 -11.44
N ALA A 323 -64.54 29.12 -11.00
CA ALA A 323 -65.63 28.51 -10.17
C ALA A 323 -65.60 26.95 -10.28
N ILE A 324 -65.25 26.17 -9.24
CA ILE A 324 -66.08 25.50 -8.20
C ILE A 324 -67.27 24.67 -8.73
N ILE A 325 -67.27 23.37 -8.37
CA ILE A 325 -68.34 22.40 -7.98
C ILE A 325 -67.68 21.01 -8.14
N GLY A 326 -67.69 20.01 -7.27
CA GLY A 326 -68.46 19.68 -6.07
C GLY A 326 -68.53 18.14 -6.03
N SER A 327 -68.14 17.53 -4.91
CA SER A 327 -68.28 16.08 -4.64
C SER A 327 -69.73 15.71 -4.26
N PRO A 328 -70.03 14.41 -4.20
CA PRO A 328 -70.66 13.82 -2.99
C PRO A 328 -69.87 12.57 -2.52
N SER A 329 -69.54 12.38 -1.23
CA SER A 329 -70.38 11.98 -0.07
C SER A 329 -71.05 10.60 -0.27
N ALA A 330 -71.21 9.67 0.67
CA ALA A 330 -70.70 9.32 2.01
C ALA A 330 -71.52 8.07 2.44
N LEU A 331 -71.07 7.27 3.42
CA LEU A 331 -71.82 6.55 4.50
C LEU A 331 -70.94 5.39 5.02
N ASP A 332 -70.33 5.48 6.22
CA ASP A 332 -70.86 5.18 7.58
C ASP A 332 -70.97 3.64 7.81
N SER A 333 -70.56 3.01 8.93
CA SER A 333 -70.57 3.44 10.34
C SER A 333 -69.75 2.50 11.27
N SER A 334 -69.34 3.06 12.43
CA SER A 334 -69.35 2.50 13.82
C SER A 334 -68.58 1.20 14.17
N GLU A 335 -67.91 1.01 15.31
CA GLU A 335 -67.80 1.74 16.60
C GLU A 335 -66.72 1.09 17.51
N ALA A 336 -66.16 1.90 18.44
CA ALA A 336 -65.81 1.60 19.86
C ALA A 336 -64.75 0.51 20.19
N ASP A 337 -63.76 0.66 21.12
CA ASP A 337 -63.60 1.54 22.28
C ASP A 337 -62.14 1.53 22.85
N ILE A 338 -61.67 2.72 23.30
CA ILE A 338 -61.05 3.12 24.60
C ILE A 338 -59.80 2.31 25.09
N VAL A 339 -58.60 2.86 25.39
CA VAL A 339 -58.20 3.77 26.50
C VAL A 339 -56.76 4.32 26.28
N THR A 340 -56.58 5.62 26.50
CA THR A 340 -55.35 6.46 26.58
C THR A 340 -54.93 6.69 28.05
N PRO A 341 -53.93 7.57 28.39
CA PRO A 341 -52.52 7.71 28.01
C PRO A 341 -51.65 7.90 29.30
N LEU A 342 -50.50 8.61 29.20
CA LEU A 342 -49.66 9.28 30.24
C LEU A 342 -48.22 8.75 30.23
N SER A 343 -47.12 9.51 30.26
CA SER A 343 -46.81 10.94 30.23
C SER A 343 -45.30 11.09 30.04
N GLU A 344 -44.82 12.17 29.41
CA GLU A 344 -43.47 12.72 29.65
C GLU A 344 -43.39 13.28 31.09
N PRO A 345 -42.20 13.41 31.72
CA PRO A 345 -41.53 14.71 31.62
C PRO A 345 -39.98 14.72 31.76
N GLU A 346 -39.45 15.89 31.36
CA GLU A 346 -38.40 16.69 32.02
C GLU A 346 -36.91 16.55 31.65
N ILE A 347 -36.45 17.66 31.07
CA ILE A 347 -35.08 18.10 30.86
C ILE A 347 -34.52 18.60 32.21
N LEU A 348 -33.40 18.04 32.65
CA LEU A 348 -32.50 18.64 33.62
C LEU A 348 -31.08 18.70 33.03
N VAL A 349 -30.59 19.93 32.90
CA VAL A 349 -29.20 20.26 32.57
C VAL A 349 -28.38 20.09 33.84
N ASP A 350 -27.39 19.19 33.81
CA ASP A 350 -26.20 19.37 34.66
C ASP A 350 -24.93 18.87 33.95
N GLY A 351 -23.88 19.66 34.07
CA GLY A 351 -22.62 19.46 33.37
C GLY A 351 -21.63 18.68 34.21
N SER A 352 -21.10 17.56 33.72
CA SER A 352 -19.78 17.03 34.08
C SER A 352 -19.43 15.76 33.28
N THR A 353 -18.24 15.78 32.65
CA THR A 353 -17.42 14.63 32.16
C THR A 353 -18.00 13.67 31.10
N PRO A 354 -17.27 13.39 30.00
CA PRO A 354 -17.73 12.47 28.94
C PRO A 354 -17.62 10.99 29.37
N PRO A 355 -18.46 10.09 28.82
CA PRO A 355 -18.57 8.72 29.29
C PRO A 355 -17.40 7.84 28.80
N THR A 356 -16.78 7.14 29.74
CA THR A 356 -15.88 6.03 29.48
C THR A 356 -16.69 4.85 28.96
N VAL A 357 -16.53 4.50 27.68
CA VAL A 357 -17.07 3.24 27.14
C VAL A 357 -16.21 2.10 27.68
N ILE A 358 -16.51 1.67 28.90
CA ILE A 358 -16.05 0.41 29.46
C ILE A 358 -16.81 -0.68 28.70
N LEU A 359 -16.08 -1.59 28.05
CA LEU A 359 -16.64 -2.88 27.65
C LEU A 359 -17.12 -3.58 28.93
N GLU A 360 -18.39 -3.44 29.28
CA GLU A 360 -19.00 -4.18 30.37
C GLU A 360 -18.98 -5.68 30.02
N ASN A 361 -17.91 -6.36 30.44
CA ASN A 361 -17.83 -7.82 30.45
C ASN A 361 -18.43 -8.31 31.78
N PRO A 362 -19.52 -9.09 31.78
CA PRO A 362 -19.93 -9.83 32.96
C PRO A 362 -19.02 -11.06 33.09
N SER A 363 -17.78 -10.90 33.58
CA SER A 363 -16.87 -11.96 34.10
C SER A 363 -15.54 -11.41 34.65
N LEU A 364 -15.49 -10.20 35.23
CA LEU A 364 -14.30 -9.70 35.93
C LEU A 364 -14.16 -10.25 37.37
N SER A 365 -15.13 -11.05 37.84
CA SER A 365 -15.17 -11.54 39.23
C SER A 365 -14.32 -12.78 39.51
N THR A 366 -13.62 -13.37 38.52
CA THR A 366 -12.99 -14.69 38.73
C THR A 366 -11.53 -14.82 38.30
N ILE A 367 -10.84 -13.74 37.91
CA ILE A 367 -9.37 -13.79 37.68
C ILE A 367 -8.65 -13.43 38.98
N SER A 368 -8.65 -14.36 39.94
CA SER A 368 -7.95 -14.24 41.22
C SER A 368 -6.49 -14.71 41.10
N ASN A 369 -5.70 -14.07 40.25
CA ASN A 369 -4.25 -14.26 40.21
C ASN A 369 -3.55 -12.89 40.15
N GLU A 370 -3.32 -12.30 41.33
CA GLU A 370 -2.65 -10.99 41.50
C GLU A 370 -1.19 -10.96 40.99
N SER A 371 -0.57 -12.10 40.75
CA SER A 371 0.88 -12.22 40.58
C SER A 371 1.41 -11.77 39.21
N PHE A 372 0.57 -11.69 38.17
CA PHE A 372 0.99 -11.43 36.78
C PHE A 372 0.57 -10.06 36.23
N LEU A 373 -0.25 -9.31 36.99
CA LEU A 373 -0.75 -7.99 36.59
C LEU A 373 0.10 -6.83 37.12
N ARG A 374 1.04 -7.12 38.03
CA ARG A 374 1.92 -6.09 38.59
C ARG A 374 2.99 -5.75 37.56
N ILE A 375 2.89 -4.53 37.01
CA ILE A 375 4.04 -3.85 36.42
C ILE A 375 5.20 -4.03 37.39
N SER A 376 6.36 -4.51 36.91
CA SER A 376 7.58 -4.29 37.69
C SER A 376 7.67 -2.78 37.85
N SER A 377 7.46 -2.27 39.07
CA SER A 377 7.26 -0.86 39.42
C SER A 377 8.42 0.09 39.04
N ASN A 378 9.36 -0.39 38.21
CA ASN A 378 10.59 0.24 37.78
C ASN A 378 10.69 0.40 36.24
N MET A 379 9.70 -0.02 35.44
CA MET A 379 9.74 0.21 33.99
C MET A 379 9.48 1.68 33.66
N LYS A 380 10.46 2.33 33.02
CA LYS A 380 10.34 3.71 32.53
C LYS A 380 9.89 3.67 31.07
N PHE A 381 8.76 4.31 30.79
CA PHE A 381 8.26 4.50 29.44
C PHE A 381 8.63 5.89 28.93
N GLU A 382 8.94 5.99 27.64
CA GLU A 382 9.07 7.25 26.92
C GLU A 382 7.69 7.90 26.75
N ARG A 383 6.69 7.08 26.43
CA ARG A 383 5.28 7.44 26.37
C ARG A 383 4.40 6.22 26.57
N SER A 384 3.17 6.46 26.99
CA SER A 384 2.14 5.42 27.13
C SER A 384 0.84 5.85 26.47
N ALA A 385 0.07 4.88 25.99
CA ALA A 385 -1.26 5.07 25.41
C ALA A 385 -2.14 3.87 25.79
N PRO A 386 -3.48 3.98 25.70
CA PRO A 386 -4.35 2.80 25.73
C PRO A 386 -4.00 1.84 24.59
N MET A 387 -4.33 0.56 24.75
CA MET A 387 -4.22 -0.42 23.65
C MET A 387 -5.27 -0.17 22.57
N SER A 388 -4.95 -0.54 21.32
CA SER A 388 -5.92 -0.56 20.23
C SER A 388 -6.94 -1.68 20.42
N PHE A 389 -8.08 -1.64 19.71
CA PHE A 389 -9.07 -2.72 19.78
C PHE A 389 -8.46 -4.09 19.49
N ALA A 390 -7.58 -4.18 18.48
CA ALA A 390 -6.91 -5.41 18.10
C ALA A 390 -5.88 -5.86 19.15
N GLN A 391 -5.11 -4.93 19.73
CA GLN A 391 -4.18 -5.26 20.81
C GLN A 391 -4.90 -5.75 22.05
N THR A 392 -6.01 -5.10 22.42
CA THR A 392 -6.87 -5.50 23.53
C THR A 392 -7.41 -6.92 23.36
N ARG A 393 -7.79 -7.34 22.13
CA ARG A 393 -8.16 -8.73 21.83
C ARG A 393 -7.05 -9.71 22.20
N PHE A 394 -5.84 -9.51 21.68
CA PHE A 394 -4.72 -10.41 21.97
C PHE A 394 -4.31 -10.37 23.43
N TRP A 395 -4.36 -9.21 24.07
CA TRP A 395 -4.12 -9.07 25.51
C TRP A 395 -5.10 -9.90 26.33
N PHE A 396 -6.40 -9.90 25.99
CA PHE A 396 -7.38 -10.74 26.68
C PHE A 396 -7.19 -12.23 26.38
N LEU A 397 -6.91 -12.58 25.12
CA LEU A 397 -6.69 -13.98 24.72
C LEU A 397 -5.50 -14.61 25.44
N LYS A 398 -4.48 -13.81 25.78
CA LYS A 398 -3.38 -14.19 26.68
C LYS A 398 -3.88 -14.81 27.99
N PHE A 399 -5.01 -14.36 28.55
CA PHE A 399 -5.53 -14.92 29.81
C PHE A 399 -6.55 -16.04 29.61
N ALA A 400 -7.07 -16.20 28.39
CA ALA A 400 -8.13 -17.16 28.08
C ALA A 400 -7.62 -18.49 27.50
N VAL A 401 -6.40 -18.52 26.96
CA VAL A 401 -5.82 -19.68 26.29
C VAL A 401 -4.72 -20.32 27.14
N GLU A 402 -4.65 -21.65 27.17
CA GLU A 402 -3.61 -22.40 27.89
C GLU A 402 -2.24 -22.26 27.20
N ASN A 403 -2.17 -22.49 25.90
CA ASN A 403 -0.95 -22.33 25.10
C ASN A 403 -0.74 -20.87 24.67
N GLN A 404 0.10 -20.15 25.40
CA GLN A 404 0.45 -18.75 25.10
C GLN A 404 1.19 -18.57 23.77
N ALA A 405 1.85 -19.62 23.26
CA ALA A 405 2.57 -19.58 22.00
C ALA A 405 1.64 -19.64 20.77
N ALA A 406 0.35 -19.89 20.95
CA ALA A 406 -0.61 -20.00 19.84
C ALA A 406 -0.73 -18.72 18.99
N PHE A 407 -0.37 -17.56 19.57
CA PHE A 407 -0.41 -16.24 18.91
C PHE A 407 0.97 -15.78 18.42
N ASN A 408 1.93 -16.69 18.39
CA ASN A 408 3.23 -16.43 17.81
C ASN A 408 3.18 -16.61 16.30
N VAL A 409 3.96 -15.78 15.61
CA VAL A 409 4.25 -15.94 14.19
C VAL A 409 5.74 -16.17 14.03
N THR A 410 6.12 -17.23 13.30
CA THR A 410 7.52 -17.63 13.08
C THR A 410 7.86 -17.70 11.61
N THR A 411 8.58 -16.69 11.13
CA THR A 411 9.06 -16.57 9.75
C THR A 411 10.48 -17.11 9.62
N VAL A 412 10.72 -17.91 8.59
CA VAL A 412 12.01 -18.59 8.34
C VAL A 412 12.53 -18.22 6.97
N VAL A 413 13.72 -17.63 6.93
CA VAL A 413 14.41 -17.23 5.69
C VAL A 413 15.74 -17.95 5.61
N GLN A 414 15.97 -18.66 4.51
CA GLN A 414 17.27 -19.27 4.21
C GLN A 414 18.14 -18.24 3.50
N LEU A 415 19.38 -18.10 3.96
CA LEU A 415 20.38 -17.19 3.42
C LEU A 415 21.60 -17.98 2.95
N CYS A 416 22.06 -17.69 1.74
CA CYS A 416 23.27 -18.27 1.17
C CYS A 416 24.25 -17.16 0.78
N GLY A 417 25.46 -17.20 1.34
CA GLY A 417 26.53 -16.24 1.10
C GLY A 417 27.08 -15.64 2.40
N SER A 418 28.15 -14.86 2.30
CA SER A 418 28.87 -14.32 3.44
C SER A 418 28.10 -13.16 4.10
N LEU A 419 27.50 -13.42 5.26
CA LEU A 419 26.79 -12.41 6.06
C LEU A 419 27.74 -11.66 7.01
N ASP A 420 27.82 -10.32 6.93
CA ASP A 420 28.51 -9.51 7.94
C ASP A 420 27.64 -9.42 9.21
N TYR A 421 27.95 -10.31 10.16
CA TYR A 421 27.23 -10.42 11.43
C TYR A 421 27.22 -9.10 12.22
N ALA A 422 28.34 -8.39 12.28
CA ALA A 422 28.44 -7.17 13.08
C ALA A 422 27.58 -6.06 12.47
N ARG A 423 27.57 -5.96 11.13
CA ARG A 423 26.71 -5.03 10.39
C ARG A 423 25.23 -5.38 10.54
N PHE A 424 24.88 -6.66 10.45
CA PHE A 424 23.52 -7.13 10.66
C PHE A 424 23.01 -6.86 12.07
N SER A 425 23.83 -7.12 13.09
CA SER A 425 23.46 -6.86 14.48
C SER A 425 23.21 -5.36 14.72
N ARG A 426 24.05 -4.47 14.17
CA ARG A 426 23.82 -3.00 14.23
C ARG A 426 22.55 -2.58 13.49
N ALA A 427 22.29 -3.16 12.32
CA ALA A 427 21.10 -2.89 11.53
C ALA A 427 19.83 -3.24 12.31
N LEU A 428 19.82 -4.40 12.96
CA LEU A 428 18.72 -4.86 13.79
C LEU A 428 18.42 -3.91 14.97
N VAL A 429 19.47 -3.45 15.65
CA VAL A 429 19.33 -2.46 16.74
C VAL A 429 18.71 -1.16 16.22
N ALA A 430 19.12 -0.69 15.04
CA ALA A 430 18.57 0.52 14.44
C ALA A 430 17.08 0.36 14.08
N VAL A 431 16.68 -0.77 13.49
CA VAL A 431 15.26 -1.08 13.21
C VAL A 431 14.46 -1.17 14.51
N GLY A 432 15.01 -1.86 15.51
CA GLY A 432 14.40 -2.00 16.83
C GLY A 432 14.15 -0.66 17.51
N GLN A 433 15.08 0.28 17.37
CA GLN A 433 14.95 1.61 17.97
C GLN A 433 13.97 2.50 17.19
N ARG A 434 13.98 2.41 15.86
CA ARG A 434 13.14 3.19 14.95
C ARG A 434 11.65 2.95 15.14
N HIS A 435 11.25 1.70 15.38
CA HIS A 435 9.84 1.32 15.45
C HIS A 435 9.41 1.10 16.89
N GLU A 436 8.45 1.89 17.35
CA GLU A 436 7.97 1.79 18.73
C GLU A 436 7.25 0.47 19.02
N ALA A 437 6.55 -0.08 18.03
CA ALA A 437 5.79 -1.32 18.17
C ALA A 437 6.64 -2.52 18.64
N VAL A 438 7.93 -2.57 18.26
CA VAL A 438 8.85 -3.66 18.64
C VAL A 438 9.57 -3.43 19.97
N ARG A 439 9.40 -2.25 20.58
CA ARG A 439 9.92 -1.89 21.91
C ARG A 439 8.80 -1.48 22.87
N THR A 440 7.59 -1.99 22.64
CA THR A 440 6.40 -1.68 23.43
C THR A 440 6.09 -2.79 24.43
N ALA A 441 5.88 -2.41 25.69
CA ALA A 441 5.37 -3.27 26.74
C ALA A 441 3.86 -3.12 26.89
N PHE A 442 3.19 -4.20 27.31
CA PHE A 442 1.74 -4.28 27.48
C PHE A 442 1.42 -4.56 28.95
N TYR A 443 0.55 -3.75 29.56
CA TYR A 443 0.27 -3.83 30.99
C TYR A 443 -1.14 -3.35 31.32
N VAL A 444 -1.57 -3.53 32.57
CA VAL A 444 -2.77 -2.90 33.11
C VAL A 444 -2.34 -1.77 34.03
N ASP A 445 -2.85 -0.57 33.80
CA ASP A 445 -2.53 0.57 34.67
C ASP A 445 -3.15 0.39 36.04
N ASP A 446 -2.35 0.59 37.10
CA ASP A 446 -2.82 0.35 38.46
C ASP A 446 -3.89 1.36 38.91
N ALA A 447 -3.88 2.59 38.37
CA ALA A 447 -4.81 3.64 38.74
C ALA A 447 -6.12 3.56 37.94
N THR A 448 -6.03 3.38 36.62
CA THR A 448 -7.23 3.34 35.75
C THR A 448 -7.80 1.94 35.57
N LYS A 449 -7.02 0.89 35.87
CA LYS A 449 -7.34 -0.52 35.57
C LYS A 449 -7.56 -0.80 34.08
N GLU A 450 -7.08 0.08 33.21
CA GLU A 450 -7.19 -0.07 31.75
C GLU A 450 -5.97 -0.80 31.16
N PRO A 451 -6.14 -1.58 30.08
CA PRO A 451 -5.02 -2.15 29.34
C PRO A 451 -4.29 -1.06 28.54
N MET A 452 -3.01 -0.91 28.84
CA MET A 452 -2.12 0.12 28.29
C MET A 452 -0.94 -0.48 27.52
N GLN A 453 -0.45 0.29 26.56
CA GLN A 453 0.82 0.06 25.87
C GLN A 453 1.81 1.16 26.26
N GLY A 454 3.03 0.76 26.63
CA GLY A 454 4.11 1.65 27.07
C GLY A 454 5.36 1.44 26.24
N VAL A 455 5.83 2.51 25.60
CA VAL A 455 7.01 2.48 24.72
C VAL A 455 8.27 2.58 25.56
N LEU A 456 9.16 1.60 25.46
CA LEU A 456 10.44 1.59 26.17
C LEU A 456 11.45 2.52 25.48
N PRO A 457 12.25 3.32 26.22
CA PRO A 457 13.25 4.23 25.64
C PRO A 457 14.27 3.54 24.72
N HIS A 458 14.60 2.27 25.01
CA HIS A 458 15.55 1.50 24.24
C HIS A 458 14.96 0.16 23.82
N SER A 459 15.20 -0.20 22.55
CA SER A 459 14.88 -1.53 22.06
C SER A 459 15.70 -2.61 22.78
N ARG A 460 15.03 -3.73 23.06
CA ARG A 460 15.65 -4.96 23.59
C ARG A 460 16.01 -5.96 22.49
N LEU A 461 15.63 -5.66 21.25
CA LEU A 461 15.86 -6.53 20.10
C LEU A 461 17.35 -6.60 19.77
N HIS A 462 17.89 -7.81 19.76
CA HIS A 462 19.27 -8.10 19.42
C HIS A 462 19.34 -9.42 18.66
N LEU A 463 20.45 -9.63 17.94
CA LEU A 463 20.62 -10.81 17.11
C LEU A 463 21.11 -11.98 17.95
N GLU A 464 20.24 -12.97 18.16
CA GLU A 464 20.63 -14.25 18.73
C GLU A 464 21.38 -15.07 17.69
N ARG A 465 22.45 -15.76 18.10
CA ARG A 465 23.29 -16.54 17.20
C ARG A 465 23.45 -17.96 17.69
N GLU A 466 23.30 -18.90 16.78
CA GLU A 466 23.55 -20.31 16.99
C GLU A 466 24.40 -20.88 15.84
N ILE A 467 25.26 -21.85 16.16
CA ILE A 467 26.04 -22.58 15.14
C ILE A 467 25.52 -24.01 15.13
N ALA A 468 25.00 -24.43 13.98
CA ALA A 468 24.46 -25.77 13.77
C ALA A 468 25.38 -26.58 12.85
N ALA A 469 25.60 -27.84 13.19
CA ALA A 469 26.28 -28.83 12.37
C ALA A 469 25.38 -29.41 11.27
N GLY A 470 24.05 -29.40 11.46
CA GLY A 470 23.09 -30.02 10.53
C GLY A 470 21.70 -29.43 10.58
N ASN A 471 20.80 -29.95 9.73
CA ASN A 471 19.44 -29.45 9.59
C ASN A 471 18.54 -29.77 10.81
N ASP A 472 18.83 -30.82 11.57
CA ASP A 472 18.02 -31.19 12.75
C ASP A 472 18.03 -30.08 13.81
N GLN A 473 19.20 -29.47 14.05
CA GLN A 473 19.34 -28.33 14.96
C GLN A 473 18.63 -27.06 14.44
N VAL A 474 18.53 -26.90 13.11
CA VAL A 474 17.74 -25.81 12.53
C VAL A 474 16.25 -26.03 12.84
N GLU A 475 15.75 -27.26 12.67
CA GLU A 475 14.36 -27.58 12.99
C GLU A 475 14.10 -27.39 14.49
N ASP A 476 15.01 -27.82 15.36
CA ASP A 476 14.93 -27.59 16.81
C ASP A 476 14.85 -26.09 17.14
N ALA A 477 15.68 -25.26 16.51
CA ALA A 477 15.66 -23.80 16.71
C ALA A 477 14.34 -23.16 16.20
N ILE A 478 13.77 -23.67 15.10
CA ILE A 478 12.46 -23.23 14.59
C ILE A 478 11.36 -23.61 15.59
N GLN A 479 11.39 -24.83 16.11
CA GLN A 479 10.42 -25.32 17.10
C GLN A 479 10.53 -24.58 18.44
N GLU A 480 11.75 -24.26 18.88
CA GLU A 480 12.00 -23.42 20.06
C GLU A 480 11.36 -22.03 19.86
N MET A 481 11.58 -21.40 18.70
CA MET A 481 11.00 -20.10 18.42
C MET A 481 9.46 -20.15 18.38
N ARG A 482 8.87 -21.17 17.73
CA ARG A 482 7.41 -21.37 17.68
C ARG A 482 6.81 -21.47 19.08
N ARG A 483 7.44 -22.24 19.97
CA ARG A 483 6.96 -22.48 21.36
C ARG A 483 7.38 -21.40 22.35
N HIS A 484 8.01 -20.33 21.90
CA HIS A 484 8.56 -19.31 22.79
C HIS A 484 7.45 -18.54 23.51
N HIS A 485 7.63 -18.29 24.80
CA HIS A 485 6.72 -17.43 25.58
C HIS A 485 7.28 -16.02 25.66
N PHE A 486 6.69 -15.11 24.87
CA PHE A 486 7.05 -13.70 24.87
C PHE A 486 6.57 -12.98 26.14
N ASP A 487 7.48 -12.34 26.87
CA ASP A 487 7.12 -11.48 28.00
C ASP A 487 6.69 -10.08 27.50
N LEU A 488 5.41 -10.00 27.15
CA LEU A 488 4.78 -8.75 26.71
C LEU A 488 4.86 -7.64 27.77
N SER A 489 4.87 -7.99 29.06
CA SER A 489 4.94 -6.98 30.14
C SER A 489 6.31 -6.34 30.24
N ALA A 490 7.35 -7.03 29.77
CA ALA A 490 8.73 -6.56 29.70
C ALA A 490 9.09 -5.97 28.33
N GLY A 491 8.12 -5.81 27.41
CA GLY A 491 8.34 -5.33 26.05
C GLY A 491 9.18 -6.29 25.19
N GLN A 492 9.15 -7.59 25.50
CA GLN A 492 9.77 -8.63 24.70
C GLN A 492 8.70 -9.26 23.82
N SER A 493 8.44 -8.67 22.65
CA SER A 493 7.41 -9.14 21.70
C SER A 493 7.97 -9.64 20.37
N VAL A 494 9.28 -9.47 20.14
CA VAL A 494 9.98 -9.84 18.89
C VAL A 494 11.35 -10.42 19.23
N ARG A 495 11.74 -11.49 18.53
CA ARG A 495 13.06 -12.14 18.60
C ARG A 495 13.57 -12.43 17.19
N LEU A 496 14.87 -12.30 16.99
CA LEU A 496 15.52 -12.66 15.73
C LEU A 496 16.72 -13.56 16.02
N LYS A 497 16.67 -14.80 15.53
CA LYS A 497 17.73 -15.80 15.68
C LYS A 497 18.36 -16.13 14.33
N LEU A 498 19.68 -16.14 14.28
CA LEU A 498 20.48 -16.58 13.14
C LEU A 498 21.17 -17.90 13.46
N VAL A 499 20.74 -18.98 12.80
CA VAL A 499 21.39 -20.29 12.85
C VAL A 499 22.37 -20.38 11.68
N THR A 500 23.66 -20.53 11.97
CA THR A 500 24.71 -20.64 10.95
C THR A 500 25.12 -22.09 10.74
N LEU A 501 25.10 -22.54 9.49
CA LEU A 501 25.53 -23.87 9.04
C LEU A 501 26.86 -23.78 8.25
N PRO A 502 27.53 -24.92 8.00
CA PRO A 502 28.69 -24.95 7.11
C PRO A 502 28.38 -24.44 5.69
N LYS A 503 29.42 -23.93 5.02
CA LYS A 503 29.40 -23.41 3.63
C LYS A 503 28.55 -22.15 3.45
N ASP A 504 28.66 -21.19 4.38
CA ASP A 504 27.98 -19.89 4.32
C ASP A 504 26.47 -20.00 4.11
N ARG A 505 25.86 -20.99 4.77
CA ARG A 505 24.42 -21.16 4.82
C ARG A 505 23.94 -20.69 6.17
N HIS A 506 22.91 -19.86 6.18
CA HIS A 506 22.29 -19.38 7.39
C HIS A 506 20.78 -19.54 7.31
N VAL A 507 20.16 -19.71 8.47
CA VAL A 507 18.71 -19.70 8.62
C VAL A 507 18.37 -18.61 9.60
N LEU A 508 17.65 -17.61 9.11
CA LEU A 508 17.16 -16.49 9.89
C LEU A 508 15.73 -16.80 10.33
N ILE A 509 15.50 -16.79 11.63
CA ILE A 509 14.23 -17.14 12.26
C ILE A 509 13.74 -15.90 13.01
N LEU A 510 12.72 -15.24 12.46
CA LEU A 510 12.01 -14.15 13.11
C LEU A 510 10.79 -14.72 13.84
N GLY A 511 10.74 -14.56 15.15
CA GLY A 511 9.56 -14.88 15.95
C GLY A 511 8.98 -13.60 16.56
N TYR A 512 7.67 -13.45 16.54
CA TYR A 512 7.00 -12.36 17.25
C TYR A 512 5.62 -12.77 17.75
N HIS A 513 5.13 -12.05 18.76
CA HIS A 513 3.75 -12.14 19.20
C HIS A 513 2.87 -11.19 18.35
N HIS A 514 1.75 -11.68 17.82
CA HIS A 514 0.88 -10.94 16.87
C HIS A 514 0.40 -9.57 17.39
N ILE A 515 0.27 -9.42 18.72
CA ILE A 515 -0.03 -8.13 19.38
C ILE A 515 0.88 -6.97 18.93
N ALA A 516 2.13 -7.25 18.53
CA ALA A 516 3.12 -6.23 18.17
C ALA A 516 3.25 -6.01 16.65
N LEU A 517 2.96 -7.02 15.82
CA LEU A 517 3.21 -7.00 14.39
C LEU A 517 2.17 -7.81 13.64
N ASP A 518 1.82 -7.35 12.44
CA ASP A 518 1.04 -8.11 11.45
C ASP A 518 1.89 -8.55 10.24
N GLY A 519 1.28 -9.28 9.31
CA GLY A 519 1.97 -9.80 8.11
C GLY A 519 2.59 -8.71 7.22
N ILE A 520 2.01 -7.51 7.16
CA ILE A 520 2.60 -6.38 6.43
C ILE A 520 3.77 -5.79 7.23
N GLY A 521 3.62 -5.69 8.55
CA GLY A 521 4.70 -5.31 9.46
C GLY A 521 5.93 -6.21 9.30
N ASN A 522 5.73 -7.50 9.10
CA ASN A 522 6.82 -8.45 8.82
C ASN A 522 7.62 -8.07 7.55
N GLN A 523 6.94 -7.74 6.46
CA GLN A 523 7.59 -7.30 5.22
C GLN A 523 8.34 -5.96 5.40
N ILE A 524 7.72 -5.01 6.11
CA ILE A 524 8.35 -3.72 6.45
C ILE A 524 9.59 -3.94 7.30
N PHE A 525 9.54 -4.86 8.28
CA PHE A 525 10.66 -5.17 9.15
C PHE A 525 11.87 -5.66 8.36
N PHE A 526 11.70 -6.61 7.43
CA PHE A 526 12.80 -7.08 6.58
C PHE A 526 13.31 -5.99 5.62
N SER A 527 12.41 -5.17 5.05
CA SER A 527 12.79 -4.04 4.20
C SER A 527 13.62 -2.99 4.95
N ASP A 528 13.22 -2.65 6.18
CA ASP A 528 13.96 -1.72 7.02
C ASP A 528 15.26 -2.33 7.53
N LEU A 529 15.30 -3.64 7.78
CA LEU A 529 16.52 -4.36 8.16
C LEU A 529 17.55 -4.35 7.02
N GLU A 530 17.11 -4.60 5.79
CA GLU A 530 17.97 -4.47 4.61
C GLU A 530 18.47 -3.04 4.42
N SER A 531 17.60 -2.05 4.56
CA SER A 531 17.96 -0.63 4.45
C SER A 531 18.94 -0.22 5.55
N ALA A 532 18.75 -0.70 6.77
CA ALA A 532 19.63 -0.43 7.90
C ALA A 532 20.99 -1.12 7.71
N TYR A 533 20.99 -2.35 7.20
CA TYR A 533 22.20 -3.06 6.83
C TYR A 533 22.95 -2.25 5.78
N ASN A 534 22.27 -1.78 4.74
CA ASN A 534 22.88 -0.98 3.68
C ASN A 534 23.28 0.45 4.11
N GLY A 535 22.88 0.90 5.29
CA GLY A 535 23.17 2.25 5.81
C GLY A 535 22.31 3.34 5.15
N THR A 536 21.20 2.96 4.52
CA THR A 536 20.28 3.85 3.81
C THR A 536 18.99 4.14 4.60
N LEU A 537 18.73 3.39 5.67
CA LEU A 537 17.59 3.64 6.55
C LEU A 537 17.69 5.03 7.18
N ASP A 538 16.67 5.86 6.98
CA ASP A 538 16.46 7.03 7.82
C ASP A 538 16.13 6.54 9.22
N THR A 539 16.97 6.83 10.21
CA THR A 539 16.70 6.41 11.59
C THR A 539 15.85 7.42 12.35
N ALA A 540 15.67 8.64 11.84
CA ALA A 540 14.88 9.67 12.51
C ALA A 540 13.38 9.39 12.45
N GLY A 541 12.89 8.85 11.31
CA GLY A 541 11.50 8.38 11.20
C GLY A 541 10.45 9.47 11.33
N ALA A 542 10.82 10.71 11.01
CA ALA A 542 9.98 11.90 11.19
C ALA A 542 8.64 11.83 10.43
N ASP A 543 8.57 11.03 9.36
CA ASP A 543 7.40 10.93 8.49
C ASP A 543 6.53 9.68 8.74
N ILE A 544 6.87 8.84 9.74
CA ILE A 544 6.10 7.62 10.07
C ILE A 544 5.25 7.86 11.30
N LEU A 545 3.93 7.69 11.15
CA LEU A 545 3.03 7.67 12.29
C LEU A 545 3.20 6.33 13.04
N GLN A 546 3.66 6.40 14.28
CA GLN A 546 3.91 5.21 15.10
C GLN A 546 2.59 4.58 15.60
N TYR A 547 2.64 3.31 15.98
CA TYR A 547 1.43 2.57 16.37
C TYR A 547 0.65 3.16 17.56
N PRO A 548 1.29 3.70 18.62
CA PRO A 548 0.55 4.39 19.68
C PRO A 548 -0.24 5.61 19.19
N ASP A 549 0.32 6.37 18.24
CA ASP A 549 -0.38 7.53 17.65
C ASP A 549 -1.57 7.08 16.80
N TYR A 550 -1.40 6.02 16.00
CA TYR A 550 -2.51 5.38 15.29
C TYR A 550 -3.62 4.95 16.26
N THR A 551 -3.25 4.35 17.39
CA THR A 551 -4.19 3.88 18.41
C THR A 551 -4.99 5.04 18.99
N LEU A 552 -4.33 6.14 19.37
CA LEU A 552 -5.00 7.33 19.89
C LEU A 552 -5.96 7.93 18.87
N LYS A 553 -5.53 8.05 17.61
CA LYS A 553 -6.37 8.51 16.49
C LYS A 553 -7.60 7.59 16.32
N GLN A 554 -7.38 6.27 16.29
CA GLN A 554 -8.43 5.25 16.15
C GLN A 554 -9.48 5.38 17.27
N LEU A 555 -9.04 5.43 18.53
CA LEU A 555 -9.94 5.53 19.68
C LEU A 555 -10.69 6.87 19.71
N GLN A 556 -10.03 7.97 19.33
CA GLN A 556 -10.67 9.29 19.28
C GLN A 556 -11.77 9.34 18.21
N HIS A 557 -11.51 8.82 17.00
CA HIS A 557 -12.50 8.75 15.94
C HIS A 557 -13.72 7.91 16.36
N PHE A 558 -13.48 6.77 17.00
CA PHE A 558 -14.57 5.94 17.52
C PHE A 558 -15.40 6.66 18.59
N LYS A 559 -14.75 7.31 19.56
CA LYS A 559 -15.43 8.06 20.64
C LYS A 559 -16.28 9.21 20.13
N ARG A 560 -15.88 9.87 19.04
CA ARG A 560 -16.66 10.95 18.41
C ARG A 560 -17.85 10.46 17.58
N GLY A 561 -17.96 9.15 17.34
CA GLY A 561 -19.00 8.58 16.49
C GLY A 561 -18.71 8.71 14.99
N ASP A 562 -17.46 8.98 14.59
CA ASP A 562 -17.08 9.24 13.19
C ASP A 562 -17.34 8.03 12.25
N TRP A 563 -17.62 6.85 12.80
CA TRP A 563 -17.86 5.59 12.04
C TRP A 563 -19.28 5.08 12.17
N GLN A 564 -20.25 5.92 12.55
CA GLN A 564 -21.63 5.49 12.76
C GLN A 564 -22.24 4.86 11.50
N GLU A 565 -21.99 5.42 10.31
CA GLU A 565 -22.47 4.87 9.05
C GLU A 565 -21.91 3.47 8.77
N ASP A 566 -20.61 3.26 8.99
CA ASP A 566 -20.01 1.93 8.80
C ASP A 566 -20.56 0.93 9.81
N LEU A 567 -20.73 1.35 11.05
CA LEU A 567 -21.30 0.50 12.09
C LEU A 567 -22.73 0.10 11.70
N GLN A 568 -23.54 1.05 11.24
CA GLN A 568 -24.92 0.76 10.82
C GLN A 568 -24.96 -0.23 9.65
N TYR A 569 -24.10 -0.07 8.65
CA TYR A 569 -23.97 -1.04 7.55
C TYR A 569 -23.75 -2.47 8.07
N TRP A 570 -22.82 -2.65 9.02
CA TRP A 570 -22.54 -3.96 9.57
C TRP A 570 -23.68 -4.51 10.43
N LEU A 571 -24.34 -3.66 11.22
CA LEU A 571 -25.51 -4.05 12.02
C LEU A 571 -26.66 -4.51 11.12
N ASP A 572 -26.92 -3.80 10.01
CA ASP A 572 -27.95 -4.17 9.05
C ASP A 572 -27.59 -5.47 8.33
N ARG A 573 -26.32 -5.64 7.92
CA ARG A 573 -25.87 -6.85 7.23
C ARG A 573 -25.98 -8.10 8.10
N PHE A 574 -25.72 -7.95 9.40
CA PHE A 574 -25.75 -9.03 10.40
C PHE A 574 -26.93 -8.92 11.37
N ALA A 575 -28.05 -8.32 10.93
CA ALA A 575 -29.29 -8.26 11.71
C ALA A 575 -29.77 -9.66 12.13
N VAL A 576 -29.47 -10.67 11.32
CA VAL A 576 -29.53 -12.08 11.69
C VAL A 576 -28.12 -12.65 11.60
N LEU A 577 -27.64 -13.20 12.71
CA LEU A 577 -26.30 -13.80 12.78
C LEU A 577 -26.27 -15.11 11.97
N PRO A 578 -25.23 -15.33 11.14
CA PRO A 578 -25.08 -16.59 10.43
C PRO A 578 -24.84 -17.72 11.43
N PRO A 579 -25.33 -18.94 11.15
CA PRO A 579 -25.00 -20.10 11.98
C PRO A 579 -23.50 -20.42 11.86
N SER A 580 -22.96 -21.07 12.89
CA SER A 580 -21.59 -21.59 12.81
C SER A 580 -21.48 -22.60 11.67
N LEU A 581 -20.40 -22.52 10.91
CA LEU A 581 -20.09 -23.42 9.81
C LEU A 581 -20.13 -24.87 10.33
N PRO A 582 -20.93 -25.75 9.68
CA PRO A 582 -20.97 -27.15 10.03
C PRO A 582 -19.60 -27.82 9.90
N LEU A 583 -19.46 -29.00 10.50
CA LEU A 583 -18.30 -29.84 10.22
C LEU A 583 -18.34 -30.32 8.77
N MET A 584 -17.18 -30.39 8.13
CA MET A 584 -17.06 -30.93 6.77
C MET A 584 -17.45 -32.42 6.76
N SER A 585 -17.99 -32.91 5.64
CA SER A 585 -18.40 -34.31 5.44
C SER A 585 -17.30 -35.33 5.75
N LEU A 586 -16.05 -34.93 5.57
CA LEU A 586 -14.82 -35.67 5.89
C LEU A 586 -14.40 -35.65 7.37
N SER A 587 -15.15 -34.97 8.24
CA SER A 587 -14.91 -34.95 9.69
C SER A 587 -15.12 -36.34 10.30
N ARG A 588 -14.14 -36.81 11.07
CA ARG A 588 -14.23 -38.05 11.86
C ARG A 588 -14.98 -37.88 13.19
N LYS A 589 -15.39 -36.66 13.53
CA LYS A 589 -16.10 -36.33 14.76
C LYS A 589 -17.48 -35.75 14.41
N PRO A 590 -18.53 -36.08 15.20
CA PRO A 590 -19.89 -35.60 14.94
C PRO A 590 -20.09 -34.15 15.42
N THR A 591 -19.28 -33.65 16.35
CA THR A 591 -19.38 -32.30 16.94
C THR A 591 -18.00 -31.68 17.14
N ARG A 592 -17.96 -30.33 17.23
CA ARG A 592 -16.71 -29.59 17.50
C ARG A 592 -16.34 -29.77 18.99
N PRO A 593 -15.14 -30.29 19.32
CA PRO A 593 -14.67 -30.31 20.69
C PRO A 593 -14.36 -28.89 21.17
N GLU A 594 -14.29 -28.69 22.48
CA GLU A 594 -13.70 -27.46 23.04
C GLU A 594 -12.22 -27.35 22.62
N THR A 595 -11.82 -26.15 22.21
CA THR A 595 -10.45 -25.83 21.82
C THR A 595 -9.63 -25.56 23.07
N THR A 596 -8.94 -26.58 23.55
CA THR A 596 -7.94 -26.46 24.62
C THR A 596 -6.52 -26.28 24.07
N GLN A 597 -6.27 -26.81 22.87
CA GLN A 597 -4.98 -26.74 22.19
C GLN A 597 -5.19 -26.37 20.72
N TYR A 598 -4.32 -25.50 20.21
CA TYR A 598 -4.24 -25.17 18.80
C TYR A 598 -3.24 -26.09 18.11
N ALA A 599 -3.58 -26.55 16.91
CA ALA A 599 -2.69 -27.31 16.05
C ALA A 599 -3.09 -27.05 14.60
N SER A 600 -2.11 -26.93 13.72
CA SER A 600 -2.31 -26.68 12.30
C SER A 600 -1.72 -27.80 11.45
N ASN A 601 -2.44 -28.21 10.40
CA ASN A 601 -1.89 -29.01 9.31
C ASN A 601 -1.99 -28.19 8.02
N SER A 602 -0.91 -28.17 7.24
CA SER A 602 -0.85 -27.39 6.00
C SER A 602 -0.61 -28.31 4.80
N ILE A 603 -1.34 -28.05 3.73
CA ILE A 603 -1.15 -28.69 2.42
C ILE A 603 -0.92 -27.59 1.40
N LYS A 604 0.15 -27.71 0.62
CA LYS A 604 0.47 -26.79 -0.48
C LYS A 604 0.09 -27.43 -1.82
N LEU A 605 -0.71 -26.72 -2.60
CA LEU A 605 -1.12 -27.12 -3.95
C LEU A 605 -0.67 -26.04 -4.94
N HIS A 606 -0.22 -26.47 -6.11
CA HIS A 606 0.16 -25.57 -7.20
C HIS A 606 -0.90 -25.63 -8.30
N LEU A 607 -1.46 -24.46 -8.64
CA LEU A 607 -2.28 -24.30 -9.83
C LEU A 607 -1.35 -24.13 -11.03
N ASP A 608 -1.53 -24.95 -12.05
CA ASP A 608 -0.72 -24.85 -13.26
C ASP A 608 -0.97 -23.52 -14.00
N ALA A 609 0.00 -23.13 -14.84
CA ALA A 609 -0.04 -21.85 -15.53
C ALA A 609 -1.24 -21.70 -16.48
N ILE A 610 -1.74 -22.79 -17.06
CA ILE A 610 -2.88 -22.77 -18.00
C ILE A 610 -4.15 -22.47 -17.20
N THR A 611 -4.39 -23.20 -16.11
CA THR A 611 -5.53 -22.96 -15.21
C THR A 611 -5.49 -21.55 -14.64
N LYS A 612 -4.32 -21.07 -14.22
CA LYS A 612 -4.15 -19.68 -13.76
C LYS A 612 -4.55 -18.69 -14.86
N ALA A 613 -4.04 -18.85 -16.09
CA ALA A 613 -4.37 -17.96 -17.21
C ALA A 613 -5.88 -17.95 -17.51
N GLN A 614 -6.55 -19.11 -17.47
CA GLN A 614 -8.00 -19.22 -17.66
C GLN A 614 -8.80 -18.50 -16.57
N VAL A 615 -8.37 -18.59 -15.30
CA VAL A 615 -9.00 -17.84 -14.20
C VAL A 615 -8.85 -16.34 -14.41
N HIS A 616 -7.66 -15.88 -14.81
CA HIS A 616 -7.42 -14.47 -15.13
C HIS A 616 -8.27 -14.00 -16.31
N GLU A 617 -8.34 -14.76 -17.41
CA GLU A 617 -9.17 -14.43 -18.57
C GLU A 617 -10.66 -14.37 -18.23
N CYS A 618 -11.16 -15.35 -17.47
CA CYS A 618 -12.55 -15.39 -17.02
C CYS A 618 -12.89 -14.19 -16.13
N SER A 619 -12.00 -13.87 -15.20
CA SER A 619 -12.19 -12.76 -14.27
C SER A 619 -12.18 -11.41 -15.02
N HIS A 620 -11.32 -11.27 -16.03
CA HIS A 620 -11.27 -10.07 -16.90
C HIS A 620 -12.57 -9.91 -17.70
N ARG A 621 -13.04 -11.00 -18.34
CA ARG A 621 -14.29 -11.00 -19.11
C ARG A 621 -15.52 -10.65 -18.26
N LEU A 622 -15.50 -10.97 -16.97
CA LEU A 622 -16.61 -10.73 -16.04
C LEU A 622 -16.46 -9.43 -15.23
N GLY A 623 -15.39 -8.64 -15.45
CA GLY A 623 -15.15 -7.39 -14.73
C GLY A 623 -14.91 -7.58 -13.22
N VAL A 624 -14.29 -8.70 -12.84
CA VAL A 624 -14.01 -9.04 -11.43
C VAL A 624 -12.52 -9.29 -11.21
N LEU A 625 -12.12 -9.44 -9.94
CA LEU A 625 -10.76 -9.75 -9.54
C LEU A 625 -10.55 -11.27 -9.43
N PRO A 626 -9.33 -11.82 -9.61
CA PRO A 626 -9.04 -13.21 -9.30
C PRO A 626 -9.32 -13.50 -7.84
N PHE A 627 -9.10 -12.52 -6.95
CA PHE A 627 -9.55 -12.57 -5.56
C PHE A 627 -11.03 -12.95 -5.44
N HIS A 628 -11.95 -12.27 -6.16
CA HIS A 628 -13.38 -12.60 -6.15
C HIS A 628 -13.62 -14.01 -6.69
N PHE A 629 -12.92 -14.39 -7.76
CA PHE A 629 -13.04 -15.73 -8.35
C PHE A 629 -12.66 -16.82 -7.36
N TYR A 630 -11.47 -16.74 -6.76
CA TYR A 630 -10.97 -17.73 -5.80
C TYR A 630 -11.81 -17.76 -4.52
N LEU A 631 -12.26 -16.61 -4.03
CA LEU A 631 -13.16 -16.53 -2.88
C LEU A 631 -14.52 -17.19 -3.18
N THR A 632 -15.05 -16.99 -4.39
CA THR A 632 -16.29 -17.65 -4.84
C THR A 632 -16.11 -19.16 -4.93
N VAL A 633 -15.00 -19.62 -5.53
CA VAL A 633 -14.65 -21.06 -5.57
C VAL A 633 -14.54 -21.64 -4.16
N PHE A 634 -13.91 -20.91 -3.23
CA PHE A 634 -13.79 -21.33 -1.84
C PHE A 634 -15.15 -21.44 -1.16
N GLY A 635 -16.02 -20.43 -1.29
CA GLY A 635 -17.38 -20.47 -0.76
C GLY A 635 -18.20 -21.64 -1.32
N VAL A 636 -18.13 -21.88 -2.64
CA VAL A 636 -18.80 -23.03 -3.29
C VAL A 636 -18.23 -24.37 -2.81
N LEU A 637 -16.92 -24.46 -2.60
CA LEU A 637 -16.28 -25.65 -2.05
C LEU A 637 -16.81 -25.94 -0.63
N LEU A 638 -16.85 -24.92 0.24
CA LEU A 638 -17.37 -25.06 1.60
C LEU A 638 -18.82 -25.54 1.57
N ALA A 639 -19.68 -24.90 0.77
CA ALA A 639 -21.08 -25.28 0.62
C ALA A 639 -21.27 -26.74 0.20
N ARG A 640 -20.46 -27.20 -0.76
CA ARG A 640 -20.48 -28.61 -1.22
C ARG A 640 -19.97 -29.58 -0.16
N GLN A 641 -18.97 -29.20 0.63
CA GLN A 641 -18.32 -30.09 1.60
C GLN A 641 -19.09 -30.20 2.93
N THR A 642 -19.86 -29.20 3.31
CA THR A 642 -20.69 -29.27 4.53
C THR A 642 -22.03 -29.98 4.31
N ASP A 643 -22.25 -30.56 3.12
CA ASP A 643 -23.49 -31.24 2.68
C ASP A 643 -24.76 -30.38 2.93
N PHE A 644 -24.56 -29.07 3.03
CA PHE A 644 -25.47 -28.22 3.78
C PHE A 644 -26.53 -27.63 2.86
N ARG A 645 -27.76 -27.66 3.37
CA ARG A 645 -28.92 -26.95 2.82
C ARG A 645 -28.97 -25.48 3.28
N SER A 646 -28.01 -24.97 4.06
CA SER A 646 -27.96 -23.52 4.24
C SER A 646 -27.24 -22.89 3.07
N ASP A 647 -28.00 -22.00 2.47
CA ASP A 647 -27.57 -20.97 1.58
C ASP A 647 -26.78 -19.88 2.34
N ASP A 648 -26.27 -20.15 3.55
CA ASP A 648 -25.83 -19.15 4.52
C ASP A 648 -24.50 -19.56 5.15
N ILE A 649 -23.41 -19.02 4.59
CA ILE A 649 -22.02 -19.27 5.02
C ILE A 649 -21.34 -17.94 5.30
N CYS A 650 -20.60 -17.85 6.40
CA CYS A 650 -19.72 -16.71 6.67
C CYS A 650 -18.25 -17.11 6.58
N VAL A 651 -17.47 -16.37 5.80
CA VAL A 651 -16.02 -16.55 5.65
C VAL A 651 -15.33 -15.25 6.07
N GLY A 652 -14.30 -15.33 6.91
CA GLY A 652 -13.47 -14.18 7.23
C GLY A 652 -12.47 -13.89 6.11
N ILE A 653 -12.21 -12.62 5.81
CA ILE A 653 -11.11 -12.17 4.95
C ILE A 653 -10.20 -11.18 5.69
N ALA A 654 -8.95 -11.08 5.26
CA ALA A 654 -7.97 -10.12 5.79
C ALA A 654 -8.12 -8.74 5.13
N ASP A 655 -8.14 -7.68 5.94
CA ASP A 655 -7.89 -6.31 5.49
C ASP A 655 -6.62 -5.77 6.18
N SER A 656 -5.67 -5.26 5.40
CA SER A 656 -4.46 -4.62 5.94
C SER A 656 -4.78 -3.40 6.81
N ASN A 657 -5.94 -2.77 6.58
CA ASN A 657 -6.42 -1.59 7.30
C ASN A 657 -5.41 -0.41 7.31
N ARG A 658 -4.51 -0.37 6.32
CA ARG A 658 -3.51 0.69 6.14
C ARG A 658 -3.96 1.64 5.04
N LYS A 659 -5.03 2.40 5.27
CA LYS A 659 -5.61 3.33 4.28
C LYS A 659 -4.97 4.73 4.26
N ASP A 660 -4.11 5.03 5.23
CA ASP A 660 -3.45 6.35 5.39
C ASP A 660 -1.96 6.23 5.06
N VAL A 661 -1.45 7.18 4.27
CA VAL A 661 -0.04 7.22 3.83
C VAL A 661 0.92 7.22 5.03
N SER A 662 0.53 7.86 6.13
CA SER A 662 1.40 8.00 7.31
C SER A 662 1.68 6.67 8.04
N ILE A 663 0.84 5.64 7.86
CA ILE A 663 0.98 4.33 8.55
C ILE A 663 1.51 3.21 7.65
N LEU A 664 1.81 3.51 6.38
CA LEU A 664 2.21 2.48 5.42
C LEU A 664 3.56 1.84 5.73
N ARG A 665 4.45 2.58 6.40
CA ARG A 665 5.75 2.10 6.87
C ARG A 665 5.79 1.85 8.38
N SER A 666 4.65 1.92 9.07
CA SER A 666 4.60 1.67 10.51
C SER A 666 4.61 0.18 10.81
N LEU A 667 5.40 -0.24 11.80
CA LEU A 667 5.20 -1.54 12.44
C LEU A 667 4.03 -1.47 13.43
N GLY A 668 3.34 -2.60 13.62
CA GLY A 668 2.18 -2.70 14.48
C GLY A 668 1.14 -3.73 14.01
N LEU A 669 0.09 -3.92 14.81
CA LEU A 669 -1.05 -4.78 14.52
C LEU A 669 -2.19 -3.99 13.87
N PHE A 670 -2.16 -3.81 12.55
CA PHE A 670 -3.20 -3.07 11.82
C PHE A 670 -4.28 -3.98 11.27
N LEU A 671 -3.92 -5.23 10.95
CA LEU A 671 -4.81 -6.27 10.41
C LEU A 671 -6.22 -6.22 11.02
N ASN A 672 -7.22 -6.01 10.17
CA ASN A 672 -8.63 -6.18 10.51
C ASN A 672 -9.18 -7.43 9.80
N LEU A 673 -10.21 -8.04 10.38
CA LEU A 673 -10.90 -9.20 9.81
C LEU A 673 -12.30 -8.81 9.40
N LEU A 674 -12.67 -9.08 8.14
CA LEU A 674 -13.98 -8.73 7.61
C LEU A 674 -14.82 -10.00 7.41
N PRO A 675 -16.01 -10.10 8.01
CA PRO A 675 -16.91 -11.23 7.80
C PRO A 675 -17.66 -11.07 6.47
N ILE A 676 -17.48 -12.02 5.55
CA ILE A 676 -18.18 -12.07 4.26
C ILE A 676 -19.30 -13.10 4.35
N HIS A 677 -20.53 -12.60 4.36
CA HIS A 677 -21.75 -13.41 4.42
C HIS A 677 -22.22 -13.78 3.01
N PHE A 678 -22.08 -15.05 2.64
CA PHE A 678 -22.51 -15.62 1.37
C PHE A 678 -23.96 -16.10 1.50
N ARG A 679 -24.84 -15.58 0.63
CA ARG A 679 -26.23 -16.02 0.50
C ARG A 679 -26.42 -16.83 -0.78
N GLN A 680 -25.96 -18.08 -0.79
CA GLN A 680 -25.89 -18.91 -1.99
C GLN A 680 -27.17 -19.69 -2.23
N ARG A 681 -27.97 -19.36 -3.24
CA ARG A 681 -29.11 -20.20 -3.64
C ARG A 681 -28.68 -21.24 -4.66
N ARG A 682 -29.25 -22.45 -4.59
CA ARG A 682 -28.95 -23.55 -5.54
C ARG A 682 -29.21 -23.22 -7.01
N GLU A 683 -30.06 -22.23 -7.25
CA GLU A 683 -30.49 -21.79 -8.58
C GLU A 683 -29.52 -20.78 -9.20
N HIS A 684 -28.60 -20.22 -8.41
CA HIS A 684 -27.61 -19.28 -8.90
C HIS A 684 -26.55 -19.99 -9.75
N SER A 685 -26.25 -19.42 -10.91
CA SER A 685 -25.07 -19.84 -11.67
C SER A 685 -23.80 -19.40 -10.93
N PHE A 686 -22.65 -19.97 -11.29
CA PHE A 686 -21.37 -19.51 -10.76
C PHE A 686 -21.11 -18.03 -11.04
N VAL A 687 -21.58 -17.53 -12.20
CA VAL A 687 -21.41 -16.12 -12.59
C VAL A 687 -22.24 -15.20 -11.68
N ASP A 688 -23.45 -15.61 -11.31
CA ASP A 688 -24.30 -14.84 -10.39
C ASP A 688 -23.67 -14.74 -9.00
N LEU A 689 -23.16 -15.88 -8.49
CA LEU A 689 -22.43 -15.91 -7.22
C LEU A 689 -21.18 -15.04 -7.26
N LEU A 690 -20.42 -15.08 -8.35
CA LEU A 690 -19.20 -14.28 -8.49
C LEU A 690 -19.48 -12.77 -8.45
N ARG A 691 -20.58 -12.33 -9.06
CA ARG A 691 -21.01 -10.92 -9.01
C ARG A 691 -21.47 -10.52 -7.62
N ASP A 692 -22.24 -11.37 -6.94
CA ASP A 692 -22.68 -11.13 -5.56
C ASP A 692 -21.49 -11.06 -4.59
N VAL A 693 -20.50 -11.95 -4.76
CA VAL A 693 -19.26 -11.93 -3.98
C VAL A 693 -18.51 -10.63 -4.19
N LYS A 694 -18.31 -10.20 -5.45
CA LYS A 694 -17.70 -8.89 -5.74
C LYS A 694 -18.42 -7.76 -4.99
N HIS A 695 -19.75 -7.68 -5.13
CA HIS A 695 -20.53 -6.61 -4.50
C HIS A 695 -20.40 -6.65 -2.98
N THR A 696 -20.53 -7.83 -2.37
CA THR A 696 -20.44 -8.01 -0.92
C THR A 696 -19.04 -7.69 -0.38
N THR A 697 -17.98 -8.12 -1.06
CA THR A 697 -16.61 -7.80 -0.64
C THR A 697 -16.27 -6.33 -0.82
N ASP A 698 -16.74 -5.71 -1.90
CA ASP A 698 -16.54 -4.27 -2.15
C ASP A 698 -17.17 -3.42 -1.04
N ALA A 699 -18.41 -3.74 -0.67
CA ALA A 699 -19.11 -3.06 0.42
C ALA A 699 -18.44 -3.32 1.79
N ALA A 700 -18.02 -4.56 2.07
CA ALA A 700 -17.27 -4.89 3.28
C ALA A 700 -15.98 -4.06 3.42
N PHE A 701 -15.25 -3.88 2.31
CA PHE A 701 -14.03 -3.10 2.28
C PHE A 701 -14.24 -1.59 2.46
N ALA A 702 -15.31 -1.03 1.88
CA ALA A 702 -15.69 0.37 2.09
C ALA A 702 -15.93 0.65 3.59
N HIS A 703 -16.60 -0.29 4.27
CA HIS A 703 -16.93 -0.19 5.70
C HIS A 703 -15.89 -0.84 6.63
N SER A 704 -14.67 -1.11 6.17
CA SER A 704 -13.63 -1.83 6.95
C SER A 704 -13.03 -1.03 8.13
N ARG A 705 -13.46 0.22 8.32
CA ARG A 705 -13.05 1.07 9.46
C ARG A 705 -13.43 0.48 10.81
N ILE A 706 -14.53 -0.29 10.87
CA ILE A 706 -14.99 -0.94 12.10
C ILE A 706 -14.09 -2.14 12.42
N PRO A 707 -13.37 -2.13 13.55
CA PRO A 707 -12.62 -3.30 13.99
C PRO A 707 -13.56 -4.47 14.29
N ILE A 708 -13.14 -5.69 13.93
CA ILE A 708 -13.93 -6.90 14.21
C ILE A 708 -14.34 -7.01 15.69
N ASP A 709 -13.49 -6.60 16.62
CA ASP A 709 -13.76 -6.61 18.07
C ASP A 709 -14.94 -5.72 18.45
N VAL A 710 -15.02 -4.53 17.84
CA VAL A 710 -16.14 -3.60 18.03
C VAL A 710 -17.41 -4.20 17.43
N LEU A 711 -17.31 -4.78 16.24
CA LEU A 711 -18.44 -5.39 15.55
C LEU A 711 -19.03 -6.56 16.36
N LEU A 712 -18.19 -7.47 16.84
CA LEU A 712 -18.60 -8.62 17.65
C LEU A 712 -19.32 -8.18 18.93
N SER A 713 -18.82 -7.13 19.58
CA SER A 713 -19.45 -6.57 20.77
C SER A 713 -20.81 -5.94 20.45
N LYS A 714 -20.92 -5.15 19.38
CA LYS A 714 -22.16 -4.46 19.01
C LYS A 714 -23.25 -5.41 18.51
N LEU A 715 -22.86 -6.50 17.86
CA LEU A 715 -23.76 -7.57 17.43
C LEU A 715 -24.14 -8.56 18.56
N ASN A 716 -23.55 -8.43 19.75
CA ASN A 716 -23.71 -9.38 20.86
C ASN A 716 -23.47 -10.84 20.44
N VAL A 717 -22.43 -11.08 19.61
CA VAL A 717 -22.17 -12.42 19.08
C VAL A 717 -21.80 -13.37 20.24
N PRO A 718 -22.50 -14.51 20.40
CA PRO A 718 -22.19 -15.46 21.46
C PRO A 718 -20.75 -15.97 21.35
N ARG A 719 -20.03 -15.99 22.48
CA ARG A 719 -18.71 -16.61 22.56
C ARG A 719 -18.85 -18.13 22.67
N SER A 720 -17.96 -18.86 21.99
CA SER A 720 -17.87 -20.31 22.10
C SER A 720 -16.44 -20.73 22.45
N ARG A 721 -16.31 -21.81 23.22
CA ARG A 721 -15.01 -22.46 23.48
C ARG A 721 -14.61 -23.43 22.38
N SER A 722 -15.49 -23.74 21.44
CA SER A 722 -15.26 -24.77 20.40
C SER A 722 -14.98 -24.18 19.02
N HIS A 723 -15.22 -22.89 18.83
CA HIS A 723 -15.02 -22.20 17.56
C HIS A 723 -14.97 -20.68 17.74
N SER A 724 -14.36 -20.01 16.76
CA SER A 724 -14.35 -18.56 16.64
C SER A 724 -15.73 -17.96 16.34
N PRO A 725 -16.01 -16.72 16.74
CA PRO A 725 -17.28 -16.05 16.46
C PRO A 725 -17.44 -15.68 14.98
N LEU A 726 -18.70 -15.60 14.51
CA LEU A 726 -19.15 -15.29 13.14
C LEU A 726 -18.70 -16.24 12.02
N PHE A 727 -17.43 -16.61 11.93
CA PHE A 727 -16.91 -17.47 10.87
C PHE A 727 -15.88 -18.48 11.41
N GLN A 728 -15.78 -19.64 10.74
CA GLN A 728 -14.82 -20.72 11.05
C GLN A 728 -13.98 -21.12 9.84
N ALA A 729 -14.17 -20.42 8.73
CA ALA A 729 -13.34 -20.50 7.55
C ALA A 729 -12.76 -19.12 7.27
N PHE A 730 -11.50 -19.09 6.85
CA PHE A 730 -10.77 -17.88 6.53
C PHE A 730 -10.21 -17.97 5.12
N PHE A 731 -10.26 -16.86 4.39
CA PHE A 731 -9.69 -16.76 3.06
C PHE A 731 -8.73 -15.59 2.99
N ASN A 732 -7.45 -15.89 2.77
CA ASN A 732 -6.40 -14.90 2.60
C ASN A 732 -5.84 -14.99 1.18
N TYR A 733 -5.88 -13.90 0.44
CA TYR A 733 -5.33 -13.80 -0.90
C TYR A 733 -4.14 -12.86 -0.89
N GLN A 734 -2.98 -13.36 -1.28
CA GLN A 734 -1.73 -12.62 -1.32
C GLN A 734 -1.06 -12.82 -2.67
N GLN A 735 -0.51 -11.75 -3.22
CA GLN A 735 0.34 -11.80 -4.39
C GLN A 735 1.80 -11.84 -3.93
N PHE A 736 2.53 -12.88 -4.35
CA PHE A 736 3.96 -13.00 -4.06
C PHE A 736 4.77 -12.68 -5.30
N LYS A 737 5.80 -11.83 -5.15
CA LYS A 737 6.83 -11.67 -6.19
C LYS A 737 7.65 -12.94 -6.28
N SER A 738 7.66 -13.58 -7.45
CA SER A 738 8.55 -14.71 -7.74
C SER A 738 9.88 -14.19 -8.29
N GLY A 739 10.99 -14.48 -7.63
CA GLY A 739 12.34 -14.07 -8.05
C GLY A 739 13.41 -14.37 -7.01
N ALA A 740 14.68 -14.45 -7.42
CA ALA A 740 15.80 -14.57 -6.49
C ALA A 740 15.90 -13.27 -5.68
N GLN A 741 15.56 -13.32 -4.39
CA GLN A 741 15.65 -12.17 -3.51
C GLN A 741 17.05 -12.10 -2.92
N THR A 742 17.56 -10.88 -2.70
CA THR A 742 18.71 -10.64 -1.84
C THR A 742 18.23 -10.14 -0.50
N LEU A 743 18.92 -10.52 0.58
CA LEU A 743 18.71 -9.94 1.90
C LEU A 743 20.06 -9.76 2.57
N CYS A 744 20.40 -8.52 2.92
CA CYS A 744 21.62 -8.17 3.66
C CYS A 744 22.92 -8.74 3.03
N GLY A 745 22.99 -8.78 1.70
CA GLY A 745 24.15 -9.28 0.95
C GLY A 745 24.17 -10.80 0.70
N CYS A 746 23.15 -11.54 1.14
CA CYS A 746 22.98 -12.96 0.87
C CYS A 746 21.88 -13.20 -0.16
N LYS A 747 21.95 -14.32 -0.90
CA LYS A 747 20.80 -14.84 -1.64
C LYS A 747 19.79 -15.38 -0.63
N ALA A 748 18.55 -14.95 -0.73
CA ALA A 748 17.47 -15.31 0.17
C ALA A 748 16.44 -16.22 -0.52
N SER A 749 15.98 -17.24 0.20
CA SER A 749 14.86 -18.08 -0.22
C SER A 749 14.01 -18.45 0.99
N GLY A 750 12.68 -18.48 0.81
CA GLY A 750 11.73 -18.75 1.87
C GLY A 750 10.50 -17.86 1.73
N GLU A 751 9.50 -18.12 2.58
CA GLU A 751 8.31 -17.26 2.67
C GLU A 751 8.59 -16.20 3.74
N LEU A 752 8.58 -14.92 3.34
CA LEU A 752 8.68 -13.77 4.26
C LEU A 752 7.44 -13.58 5.12
N VAL A 753 6.42 -14.41 4.93
CA VAL A 753 5.16 -14.42 5.69
C VAL A 753 4.84 -15.87 6.03
N SER A 754 4.66 -16.13 7.32
CA SER A 754 4.21 -17.41 7.88
C SER A 754 2.91 -17.16 8.64
N GLY A 755 1.96 -18.10 8.60
CA GLY A 755 0.79 -18.05 9.49
C GLY A 755 1.15 -18.42 10.93
N GLY A 756 0.31 -18.01 11.87
CA GLY A 756 0.31 -18.47 13.26
C GLY A 756 -0.31 -19.86 13.42
N GLU A 757 -0.47 -20.31 14.66
CA GLU A 757 -1.16 -21.59 14.97
C GLU A 757 -2.68 -21.44 14.95
N THR A 758 -3.20 -20.21 14.99
CA THR A 758 -4.63 -19.94 14.84
C THR A 758 -5.01 -19.78 13.37
N GLY A 759 -6.26 -20.10 13.02
CA GLY A 759 -6.73 -20.09 11.63
C GLY A 759 -6.79 -18.70 10.97
N TYR A 760 -6.54 -17.62 11.71
CA TYR A 760 -6.68 -16.23 11.25
C TYR A 760 -5.38 -15.42 11.28
N ASP A 761 -4.31 -15.99 11.86
CA ASP A 761 -3.10 -15.29 12.22
C ASP A 761 -1.97 -15.43 11.19
#